data_AF-V6M5E9-F1
#
_entry.id   AF-V6M5E9-F1
#
_cell.length_a   1.000
_cell.length_b   1.000
_cell.length_c   1.000
_cell.angle_alpha   90.00
_cell.angle_beta   90.00
_cell.angle_gamma   90.00
#
_symmetry.space_group_name_H-M   'P 1'
#
loop_
_entity.id
_entity.type
_entity.pdbx_description
1 polymer ?
#
loop_
_entity_poly.entity_id
_entity_poly.type
_entity_poly.pdbx_seq_one_letter_code
_entity_poly.pdbx_strand_id
1 'polypeptide(L)'
;MKRKLFMLCLAGMLLYTNPAFATPFPDKTDNVVQDQDNYLKAENTAQFIESIKDLPGEYKVVVVESTSPEASSADLYAQTLYDNFNLPDNAIMVVLDYNTEELGVYAGPEFQEKGATLEMLHDKISSYYVPFRNQKQYLNGIQTFLQEVHRELERVQNKPAQPEQADAAKETEEVKAKSFLGEIPWWIYGIGAVFAILSIALVYAMIRRRSIFSQVDDVEDWKDELVEKIHVIEVEKPLRRSSGMTEVRYHHIADKKENLLRIKIPDVEMMILDAEEACDRFRFSLAIGMLEEAREALTQIEQELAELKEDTTKVAVTKQENKAAIPEIGKMVEQVERRLSDMRLDYGLSFHELKSTLDEVEGMRTLVKKSRAAGDDVHAYETTMKAQKMLEGIVQALEQVPGMVDRVKKEMPREFKQLEEGIEQARRDGFDISLDGLDNAMLQAKQLMNAAGNGLEEGNLEIVKTHVKAFEVLIEATYQGLEEAVLAKQQAAAAAVAAAEASRIQEQARVEESIRLPEVAEAEEASRPRELVETVEAARLRELVAAEEEARVRELAESEEARLRALVEAEEAARLRELAEAEEAARLRELAEAEEAARLRELAEAEEAARLRELAEAEEAAHLRELAEAEEAARLRNLAEAEEAARLRELAEAEELARLREQAKAEEARRLLEQDTISQAEREGLLREQSFAQVDQNVPTPAVPGAAEDRSEDEEEYELVMPKRAEVPIQEEEAVEEANTLYIETEDDALDEMERISNTLIRLRQQIKRSYLPGIPDHLKFMFEEVVQTLARIKAIMERHRYDLEEVAILLQDASNQLDETERVTERVISTCQLAEGAIQYTNRYRRQNRQVNELLTLAEQSFRQLAFAEAYQLAEDARLVIEGASPQEEETGWLLRRKKKG
;
A
#
# COMPACT_ATOMS: atom_id res chain seq x y z
N MET A 1 -37.31 14.46 41.32
CA MET A 1 -35.98 14.49 40.67
C MET A 1 -35.76 13.33 39.70
N LYS A 2 -36.02 12.05 40.07
CA LYS A 2 -35.73 10.90 39.19
C LYS A 2 -36.54 10.80 37.89
N ARG A 3 -37.83 11.19 37.86
CA ARG A 3 -38.64 11.22 36.61
C ARG A 3 -38.26 12.33 35.63
N LYS A 4 -37.80 13.49 36.14
CA LYS A 4 -37.33 14.60 35.30
C LYS A 4 -35.94 14.31 34.72
N LEU A 5 -35.08 13.61 35.47
CA LEU A 5 -33.77 13.15 34.99
C LEU A 5 -33.90 12.07 33.91
N PHE A 6 -34.85 11.14 34.08
CA PHE A 6 -35.09 10.08 33.09
C PHE A 6 -35.72 10.62 31.79
N MET A 7 -36.61 11.62 31.88
CA MET A 7 -37.14 12.31 30.69
C MET A 7 -36.07 13.15 29.98
N LEU A 8 -35.10 13.72 30.71
CA LEU A 8 -33.98 14.48 30.13
C LEU A 8 -32.95 13.55 29.46
N CYS A 9 -32.71 12.35 30.02
CA CYS A 9 -31.89 11.32 29.38
C CYS A 9 -32.59 10.68 28.17
N LEU A 10 -33.92 10.52 28.20
CA LEU A 10 -34.69 10.01 27.07
C LEU A 10 -34.81 11.05 25.94
N ALA A 11 -34.88 12.34 26.28
CA ALA A 11 -34.74 13.44 25.33
C ALA A 11 -33.30 13.54 24.77
N GLY A 12 -32.28 13.23 25.58
CA GLY A 12 -30.89 13.15 25.13
C GLY A 12 -30.60 11.97 24.20
N MET A 13 -31.27 10.82 24.36
CA MET A 13 -31.16 9.68 23.44
C MET A 13 -31.95 9.86 22.14
N LEU A 14 -33.09 10.57 22.17
CA LEU A 14 -33.87 10.85 20.95
C LEU A 14 -33.28 11.97 20.08
N LEU A 15 -32.33 12.75 20.59
CA LEU A 15 -31.56 13.75 19.84
C LEU A 15 -30.29 13.17 19.18
N TYR A 16 -30.07 11.86 19.26
CA TYR A 16 -28.93 11.16 18.64
C TYR A 16 -29.38 10.19 17.54
N THR A 17 -30.13 10.71 16.57
CA THR A 17 -30.22 10.08 15.25
C THR A 17 -29.51 10.97 14.24
N ASN A 18 -28.42 10.44 13.69
CA ASN A 18 -27.76 10.80 12.42
C ASN A 18 -27.43 12.30 12.17
N PRO A 19 -26.16 12.74 12.20
CA PRO A 19 -25.77 13.89 11.41
C PRO A 19 -25.66 13.42 9.95
N ALA A 20 -26.76 13.52 9.20
CA ALA A 20 -26.60 13.62 7.76
C ALA A 20 -25.83 14.91 7.45
N PHE A 21 -25.07 14.89 6.36
CA PHE A 21 -24.31 16.02 5.86
C PHE A 21 -25.21 17.27 5.80
N ALA A 22 -24.81 18.36 6.47
CA ALA A 22 -25.45 19.65 6.27
C ALA A 22 -25.02 20.18 4.90
N THR A 23 -25.92 20.11 3.93
CA THR A 23 -25.85 20.98 2.76
C THR A 23 -25.92 22.44 3.24
N PRO A 24 -25.18 23.37 2.63
CA PRO A 24 -25.33 24.78 2.98
C PRO A 24 -26.70 25.28 2.50
N PHE A 25 -27.41 26.05 3.33
CA PHE A 25 -28.65 26.71 2.94
C PHE A 25 -28.47 27.48 1.61
N PRO A 26 -29.45 27.44 0.68
CA PRO A 26 -29.32 28.09 -0.61
C PRO A 26 -29.20 29.62 -0.46
N ASP A 27 -28.26 30.25 -1.16
CA ASP A 27 -28.07 31.71 -1.14
C ASP A 27 -29.27 32.48 -1.72
N LYS A 28 -29.58 33.65 -1.16
CA LYS A 28 -30.72 34.47 -1.63
C LYS A 28 -30.52 34.96 -3.06
N THR A 29 -31.46 34.61 -3.95
CA THR A 29 -31.57 35.19 -5.31
C THR A 29 -32.71 36.22 -5.41
N ASP A 30 -32.66 37.11 -6.41
CA ASP A 30 -33.71 38.12 -6.65
C ASP A 30 -34.98 37.55 -7.32
N ASN A 31 -34.96 36.29 -7.75
CA ASN A 31 -36.09 35.65 -8.43
C ASN A 31 -37.20 35.24 -7.43
N VAL A 32 -38.47 35.43 -7.79
CA VAL A 32 -39.63 35.03 -6.96
C VAL A 32 -39.65 33.51 -6.70
N VAL A 33 -39.29 32.71 -7.70
CA VAL A 33 -39.10 31.27 -7.60
C VAL A 33 -37.61 30.97 -7.71
N GLN A 34 -37.08 30.26 -6.72
CA GLN A 34 -35.69 29.84 -6.65
C GLN A 34 -35.61 28.31 -6.68
N ASP A 35 -35.12 27.78 -7.79
CA ASP A 35 -34.92 26.36 -8.04
C ASP A 35 -33.50 26.21 -8.62
N GLN A 36 -32.54 25.89 -7.75
CA GLN A 36 -31.11 25.87 -8.13
C GLN A 36 -30.76 24.63 -8.98
N ASP A 37 -31.47 23.52 -8.77
CA ASP A 37 -31.21 22.24 -9.42
C ASP A 37 -32.14 21.97 -10.62
N ASN A 38 -32.99 22.93 -10.98
CA ASN A 38 -33.93 22.88 -12.11
C ASN A 38 -34.93 21.71 -12.06
N TYR A 39 -35.51 21.45 -10.89
CA TYR A 39 -36.59 20.46 -10.72
C TYR A 39 -37.88 20.83 -11.48
N LEU A 40 -38.10 22.12 -11.73
CA LEU A 40 -39.27 22.67 -12.39
C LEU A 40 -38.98 23.13 -13.82
N LYS A 41 -39.93 22.87 -14.73
CA LYS A 41 -39.82 23.32 -16.13
C LYS A 41 -39.92 24.85 -16.20
N ALA A 42 -38.95 25.49 -16.86
CA ALA A 42 -38.87 26.94 -17.03
C ALA A 42 -40.16 27.59 -17.60
N GLU A 43 -40.86 26.89 -18.51
CA GLU A 43 -42.14 27.35 -19.07
C GLU A 43 -43.24 27.47 -18.01
N ASN A 44 -43.32 26.53 -17.07
CA ASN A 44 -44.32 26.53 -16.00
C ASN A 44 -43.97 27.57 -14.93
N THR A 45 -42.68 27.78 -14.65
CA THR A 45 -42.21 28.80 -13.72
C THR A 45 -42.54 30.21 -14.22
N ALA A 46 -42.42 30.48 -15.52
CA ALA A 46 -42.79 31.76 -16.11
C ALA A 46 -44.29 32.05 -16.00
N GLN A 47 -45.14 31.06 -16.30
CA GLN A 47 -46.60 31.16 -16.16
C GLN A 47 -47.03 31.38 -14.70
N PHE A 48 -46.37 30.68 -13.77
CA PHE A 48 -46.59 30.82 -12.33
C PHE A 48 -46.23 32.22 -11.83
N ILE A 49 -45.06 32.75 -12.21
CA ILE A 49 -44.63 34.10 -11.84
C ILE A 49 -45.60 35.15 -12.38
N GLU A 50 -46.10 35.00 -13.62
CA GLU A 50 -47.11 35.90 -14.18
C GLU A 50 -48.42 35.86 -13.38
N SER A 51 -48.84 34.69 -12.90
CA SER A 51 -50.09 34.51 -12.15
C SER A 51 -50.09 35.06 -10.71
N ILE A 52 -48.91 35.28 -10.12
CA ILE A 52 -48.75 35.73 -8.72
C ILE A 52 -48.51 37.25 -8.64
N LYS A 53 -48.15 37.91 -9.74
CA LYS A 53 -47.94 39.38 -9.78
C LYS A 53 -49.17 40.18 -9.35
N ASP A 54 -50.36 39.62 -9.51
CA ASP A 54 -51.63 40.28 -9.16
C ASP A 54 -52.04 40.09 -7.68
N LEU A 55 -51.30 39.29 -6.89
CA LEU A 55 -51.57 39.06 -5.47
C LEU A 55 -50.84 40.09 -4.59
N PRO A 56 -51.50 40.72 -3.60
CA PRO A 56 -50.85 41.67 -2.70
C PRO A 56 -49.98 40.94 -1.68
N GLY A 57 -48.73 41.40 -1.51
CA GLY A 57 -47.71 40.81 -0.63
C GLY A 57 -46.49 40.33 -1.41
N GLU A 58 -45.40 40.06 -0.70
CA GLU A 58 -44.22 39.42 -1.30
C GLU A 58 -44.30 37.91 -1.11
N TYR A 59 -44.08 37.14 -2.18
CA TYR A 59 -44.09 35.68 -2.13
C TYR A 59 -42.74 35.18 -2.60
N LYS A 60 -42.11 34.30 -1.82
CA LYS A 60 -40.84 33.67 -2.18
C LYS A 60 -41.03 32.17 -2.13
N VAL A 61 -40.79 31.50 -3.26
CA VAL A 61 -40.87 30.04 -3.37
C VAL A 61 -39.47 29.49 -3.58
N VAL A 62 -39.04 28.58 -2.71
CA VAL A 62 -37.74 27.91 -2.80
C VAL A 62 -37.97 26.41 -2.98
N VAL A 63 -37.34 25.81 -3.98
CA VAL A 63 -37.36 24.36 -4.21
C VAL A 63 -36.01 23.80 -3.77
N VAL A 64 -36.05 22.77 -2.93
CA VAL A 64 -34.86 22.11 -2.39
C VAL A 64 -35.03 20.60 -2.54
N GLU A 65 -33.94 19.89 -2.77
CA GLU A 65 -33.94 18.42 -2.88
C GLU A 65 -34.51 17.75 -1.63
N SER A 66 -34.06 18.16 -0.44
CA SER A 66 -34.65 17.75 0.84
C SER A 66 -34.48 18.80 1.94
N THR A 67 -35.44 18.86 2.86
CA THR A 67 -35.38 19.71 4.08
C THR A 67 -34.69 19.03 5.26
N SER A 68 -34.37 17.73 5.14
CA SER A 68 -33.60 16.96 6.11
C SER A 68 -32.14 16.86 5.68
N PRO A 69 -31.16 17.06 6.59
CA PRO A 69 -31.25 17.07 8.06
C PRO A 69 -31.41 18.45 8.71
N GLU A 70 -31.44 19.52 7.93
CA GLU A 70 -31.29 20.90 8.43
C GLU A 70 -32.44 21.33 9.35
N ALA A 71 -33.67 20.86 9.09
CA ALA A 71 -34.81 21.07 9.97
C ALA A 71 -35.63 19.79 10.15
N SER A 72 -36.28 19.67 11.32
CA SER A 72 -37.17 18.53 11.61
C SER A 72 -38.52 18.57 10.88
N SER A 73 -38.86 19.69 10.24
CA SER A 73 -40.04 19.85 9.39
C SER A 73 -39.82 20.93 8.33
N ALA A 74 -40.52 20.82 7.19
CA ALA A 74 -40.46 21.80 6.11
C ALA A 74 -40.87 23.21 6.56
N ASP A 75 -41.76 23.34 7.55
CA ASP A 75 -42.17 24.64 8.11
C ASP A 75 -41.06 25.34 8.90
N LEU A 76 -40.32 24.58 9.71
CA LEU A 76 -39.18 25.11 10.46
C LEU A 76 -38.07 25.54 9.50
N TYR A 77 -37.87 24.77 8.42
CA TYR A 77 -36.95 25.12 7.35
C TYR A 77 -37.37 26.44 6.65
N ALA A 78 -38.66 26.61 6.35
CA ALA A 78 -39.21 27.83 5.78
C ALA A 78 -39.05 29.04 6.71
N GLN A 79 -39.20 28.85 8.03
CA GLN A 79 -38.95 29.90 9.02
C GLN A 79 -37.47 30.30 9.07
N THR A 80 -36.55 29.34 9.11
CA THR A 80 -35.11 29.64 9.12
C THR A 80 -34.66 30.33 7.83
N LEU A 81 -35.23 29.95 6.69
CA LEU A 81 -34.95 30.62 5.42
C LEU A 81 -35.55 32.03 5.34
N TYR A 82 -36.74 32.25 5.90
CA TYR A 82 -37.33 33.60 6.00
C TYR A 82 -36.41 34.54 6.78
N ASP A 83 -35.90 34.09 7.93
CA ASP A 83 -34.98 34.85 8.78
C ASP A 83 -33.63 35.08 8.08
N ASN A 84 -33.06 34.05 7.46
CA ASN A 84 -31.78 34.15 6.73
C ASN A 84 -31.86 35.08 5.51
N PHE A 85 -32.98 35.08 4.79
CA PHE A 85 -33.17 35.95 3.63
C PHE A 85 -33.61 37.36 4.01
N ASN A 86 -33.89 37.61 5.30
CA ASN A 86 -34.33 38.90 5.82
C ASN A 86 -35.48 39.48 4.98
N LEU A 87 -36.53 38.68 4.80
CA LEU A 87 -37.72 39.06 4.04
C LEU A 87 -38.57 40.09 4.82
N PRO A 88 -39.31 40.98 4.13
CA PRO A 88 -40.14 41.99 4.80
C PRO A 88 -41.35 41.36 5.50
N ASP A 89 -41.90 42.06 6.50
CA ASP A 89 -42.96 41.55 7.37
C ASP A 89 -44.26 41.17 6.64
N ASN A 90 -44.45 41.68 5.42
CA ASN A 90 -45.52 41.36 4.49
C ASN A 90 -45.14 40.31 3.44
N ALA A 91 -44.23 39.38 3.77
CA ALA A 91 -43.83 38.29 2.90
C ALA A 91 -44.34 36.91 3.40
N ILE A 92 -44.59 35.99 2.47
CA ILE A 92 -44.82 34.58 2.75
C ILE A 92 -43.71 33.76 2.09
N MET A 93 -42.99 32.99 2.90
CA MET A 93 -41.99 32.02 2.47
C MET A 93 -42.65 30.67 2.25
N VAL A 94 -42.44 30.09 1.08
CA VAL A 94 -42.91 28.75 0.72
C VAL A 94 -41.72 27.91 0.30
N VAL A 95 -41.54 26.75 0.92
CA VAL A 95 -40.48 25.80 0.60
C VAL A 95 -41.13 24.52 0.08
N LEU A 96 -40.70 24.07 -1.09
CA LEU A 96 -41.05 22.77 -1.64
C LEU A 96 -39.88 21.82 -1.43
N ASP A 97 -40.08 20.79 -0.61
CA ASP A 97 -39.17 19.65 -0.52
C ASP A 97 -39.51 18.69 -1.68
N TYR A 98 -38.58 18.52 -2.62
CA TYR A 98 -38.84 17.71 -3.81
C TYR A 98 -38.91 16.21 -3.50
N ASN A 99 -38.08 15.72 -2.56
CA ASN A 99 -38.03 14.31 -2.20
C ASN A 99 -39.23 13.86 -1.38
N THR A 100 -39.65 14.67 -0.40
CA THR A 100 -40.84 14.35 0.40
C THR A 100 -42.13 14.85 -0.24
N GLU A 101 -42.01 15.71 -1.26
CA GLU A 101 -43.11 16.43 -1.92
C GLU A 101 -44.02 17.18 -0.91
N GLU A 102 -43.45 17.57 0.23
CA GLU A 102 -44.13 18.35 1.27
C GLU A 102 -43.90 19.85 1.05
N LEU A 103 -44.90 20.65 1.45
CA LEU A 103 -44.86 22.10 1.33
C LEU A 103 -44.73 22.70 2.73
N GLY A 104 -43.59 23.34 3.00
CA GLY A 104 -43.36 24.13 4.21
C GLY A 104 -43.75 25.59 3.98
N VAL A 105 -44.46 26.20 4.92
CA VAL A 105 -44.90 27.60 4.77
C VAL A 105 -44.68 28.40 6.04
N TYR A 106 -44.14 29.61 5.88
CA TYR A 106 -44.02 30.58 6.95
C TYR A 106 -44.51 31.96 6.48
N ALA A 107 -45.49 32.51 7.19
CA ALA A 107 -46.01 33.85 6.95
C ALA A 107 -45.32 34.87 7.86
N GLY A 108 -44.92 36.01 7.31
CA GLY A 108 -44.34 37.11 8.07
C GLY A 108 -45.30 37.72 9.10
N PRO A 109 -44.79 38.49 10.09
CA PRO A 109 -45.58 39.02 11.19
C PRO A 109 -46.83 39.80 10.77
N GLU A 110 -46.76 40.58 9.67
CA GLU A 110 -47.90 41.37 9.19
C GLU A 110 -49.05 40.49 8.66
N PHE A 111 -48.72 39.35 8.06
CA PHE A 111 -49.72 38.37 7.62
C PHE A 111 -50.28 37.54 8.77
N GLN A 112 -49.46 37.22 9.77
CA GLN A 112 -49.92 36.55 10.99
C GLN A 112 -50.93 37.42 11.77
N GLU A 113 -50.67 38.73 11.87
CA GLU A 113 -51.61 39.69 12.48
C GLU A 113 -52.93 39.80 11.70
N LYS A 114 -52.89 39.61 10.38
CA LYS A 114 -54.08 39.57 9.51
C LYS A 114 -54.84 38.23 9.54
N GLY A 115 -54.38 37.27 10.36
CA GLY A 115 -55.05 35.97 10.56
C GLY A 115 -54.42 34.78 9.83
N ALA A 116 -53.23 34.93 9.24
CA ALA A 116 -52.46 33.80 8.67
C ALA A 116 -51.79 32.96 9.77
N THR A 117 -52.58 32.28 10.59
CA THR A 117 -52.04 31.34 11.59
C THR A 117 -51.52 30.07 10.91
N LEU A 118 -50.52 29.42 11.50
CA LEU A 118 -49.93 28.17 10.99
C LEU A 118 -51.00 27.08 10.76
N GLU A 119 -51.99 27.00 11.66
CA GLU A 119 -53.12 26.06 11.56
C GLU A 119 -53.99 26.32 10.30
N MET A 120 -54.25 27.59 9.96
CA MET A 120 -55.02 27.95 8.76
C MET A 120 -54.25 27.59 7.49
N LEU A 121 -52.93 27.85 7.48
CA LEU A 121 -52.07 27.54 6.34
C LEU A 121 -52.02 26.03 6.09
N HIS A 122 -51.83 25.20 7.12
CA HIS A 122 -51.82 23.74 6.99
C HIS A 122 -53.16 23.17 6.52
N ASP A 123 -54.30 23.68 7.01
CA ASP A 123 -55.62 23.28 6.54
C ASP A 123 -55.79 23.56 5.03
N LYS A 124 -55.33 24.73 4.57
CA LYS A 124 -55.37 25.09 3.14
C LYS A 124 -54.39 24.27 2.29
N ILE A 125 -53.20 23.93 2.80
CA ILE A 125 -52.26 23.02 2.11
C ILE A 125 -52.92 21.65 1.90
N SER A 126 -53.55 21.10 2.94
CA SER A 126 -54.23 19.81 2.85
C SER A 126 -55.39 19.81 1.84
N SER A 127 -56.12 20.92 1.77
CA SER A 127 -57.31 21.07 0.92
C SER A 127 -56.99 21.41 -0.55
N TYR A 128 -55.95 22.21 -0.80
CA TYR A 128 -55.71 22.83 -2.11
C TYR A 128 -54.36 22.51 -2.74
N TYR A 129 -53.36 22.06 -1.98
CA TYR A 129 -52.06 21.66 -2.53
C TYR A 129 -51.97 20.13 -2.72
N VAL A 130 -52.34 19.33 -1.72
CA VAL A 130 -52.27 17.86 -1.74
C VAL A 130 -52.97 17.22 -2.96
N PRO A 131 -54.15 17.68 -3.44
CA PRO A 131 -54.77 17.11 -4.63
C PRO A 131 -53.94 17.26 -5.92
N PHE A 132 -53.16 18.36 -6.03
CA PHE A 132 -52.30 18.62 -7.19
C PHE A 132 -50.95 17.93 -7.07
N ARG A 133 -50.46 17.72 -5.84
CA ARG A 133 -49.28 16.89 -5.55
C ARG A 133 -49.43 15.49 -6.15
N ASN A 134 -50.59 14.84 -5.96
CA ASN A 134 -50.87 13.51 -6.50
C ASN A 134 -50.81 13.45 -8.05
N GLN A 135 -50.96 14.59 -8.74
CA GLN A 135 -50.88 14.71 -10.20
C GLN A 135 -49.51 15.23 -10.68
N LYS A 136 -48.55 15.40 -9.76
CA LYS A 136 -47.23 16.02 -9.99
C LYS A 136 -47.29 17.44 -10.58
N GLN A 137 -48.36 18.17 -10.28
CA GLN A 137 -48.57 19.56 -10.72
C GLN A 137 -48.29 20.54 -9.57
N TYR A 138 -47.04 20.56 -9.08
CA TYR A 138 -46.68 21.28 -7.85
C TYR A 138 -46.91 22.80 -7.93
N LEU A 139 -46.50 23.46 -9.02
CA LEU A 139 -46.68 24.91 -9.20
C LEU A 139 -48.17 25.32 -9.27
N ASN A 140 -49.02 24.54 -9.95
CA ASN A 140 -50.46 24.80 -10.01
C ASN A 140 -51.12 24.64 -8.63
N GLY A 141 -50.65 23.67 -7.83
CA GLY A 141 -51.08 23.47 -6.45
C GLY A 141 -50.68 24.63 -5.54
N ILE A 142 -49.43 25.10 -5.64
CA ILE A 142 -48.93 26.25 -4.86
C ILE A 142 -49.68 27.53 -5.26
N GLN A 143 -49.95 27.73 -6.55
CA GLN A 143 -50.74 28.87 -7.02
C GLN A 143 -52.16 28.85 -6.43
N THR A 144 -52.85 27.71 -6.50
CA THR A 144 -54.20 27.56 -5.97
C THR A 144 -54.24 27.77 -4.45
N PHE A 145 -53.22 27.25 -3.75
CA PHE A 145 -53.03 27.48 -2.32
C PHE A 145 -52.88 28.97 -1.98
N LEU A 146 -51.96 29.68 -2.63
CA LEU A 146 -51.71 31.10 -2.37
C LEU A 146 -52.94 31.96 -2.66
N GLN A 147 -53.68 31.66 -3.72
CA GLN A 147 -54.93 32.36 -4.05
C GLN A 147 -56.01 32.17 -2.98
N GLU A 148 -56.17 30.96 -2.44
CA GLU A 148 -57.18 30.71 -1.41
C GLU A 148 -56.75 31.21 -0.02
N VAL A 149 -55.46 31.19 0.30
CA VAL A 149 -54.92 31.86 1.51
C VAL A 149 -55.21 33.35 1.44
N HIS A 150 -54.93 33.98 0.30
CA HIS A 150 -55.24 35.40 0.10
C HIS A 150 -56.75 35.68 0.22
N ARG A 151 -57.59 34.86 -0.41
CA ARG A 151 -59.05 34.98 -0.33
C ARG A 151 -59.59 34.82 1.09
N GLU A 152 -58.99 33.95 1.89
CA GLU A 152 -59.37 33.76 3.29
C GLU A 152 -58.97 34.97 4.14
N LEU A 153 -57.80 35.56 3.90
CA LEU A 153 -57.37 36.78 4.57
C LEU A 153 -58.29 37.97 4.24
N GLU A 154 -58.75 38.10 3.00
CA GLU A 154 -59.76 39.10 2.63
C GLU A 154 -61.12 38.87 3.29
N ARG A 155 -61.53 37.60 3.48
CA ARG A 155 -62.77 37.25 4.20
C ARG A 155 -62.69 37.57 5.69
N VAL A 156 -61.53 37.32 6.31
CA VAL A 156 -61.29 37.61 7.74
C VAL A 156 -61.28 39.11 8.00
N GLN A 157 -60.72 39.93 7.09
CA GLN A 157 -60.76 41.39 7.19
C GLN A 157 -62.17 41.99 6.98
N ASN A 158 -63.03 41.35 6.18
CA ASN A 158 -64.36 41.89 5.83
C ASN A 158 -65.51 41.40 6.75
N LYS A 159 -65.21 40.77 7.89
CA LYS A 159 -66.22 40.26 8.83
C LYS A 159 -66.60 41.35 9.86
N PRO A 160 -67.85 41.86 9.92
CA PRO A 160 -68.24 42.83 10.93
C PRO A 160 -68.43 42.15 12.29
N ALA A 161 -67.86 42.74 13.32
CA ALA A 161 -67.97 42.28 14.71
C ALA A 161 -69.41 42.39 15.24
N GLN A 162 -69.89 41.33 15.91
CA GLN A 162 -70.97 41.40 16.90
C GLN A 162 -70.63 40.60 18.16
N PRO A 163 -71.12 41.03 19.34
CA PRO A 163 -70.60 40.64 20.65
C PRO A 163 -71.55 39.70 21.44
N GLU A 164 -70.99 38.89 22.33
CA GLU A 164 -71.57 38.42 23.62
C GLU A 164 -70.46 37.62 24.34
N GLN A 165 -69.86 38.14 25.42
CA GLN A 165 -70.28 38.04 26.84
C GLN A 165 -70.33 36.58 27.34
N ALA A 166 -69.83 36.19 28.51
CA ALA A 166 -69.00 36.80 29.54
C ALA A 166 -68.58 35.64 30.46
N ASP A 167 -67.35 35.65 30.97
CA ASP A 167 -67.14 35.43 32.40
C ASP A 167 -65.81 36.07 32.81
N ALA A 168 -65.92 36.99 33.76
CA ALA A 168 -64.88 37.92 34.16
C ALA A 168 -64.63 37.84 35.66
N ALA A 169 -63.35 38.04 36.01
CA ALA A 169 -62.81 38.66 37.23
C ALA A 169 -62.98 37.89 38.56
N LYS A 170 -61.89 37.34 39.13
CA LYS A 170 -60.82 37.98 39.94
C LYS A 170 -61.24 38.20 41.41
N GLU A 171 -60.41 37.69 42.33
CA GLU A 171 -59.73 38.39 43.46
C GLU A 171 -59.13 37.34 44.43
N THR A 172 -57.80 37.19 44.50
CA THR A 172 -56.81 37.78 45.46
C THR A 172 -56.50 36.86 46.64
N GLU A 173 -55.26 36.36 46.75
CA GLU A 173 -54.35 36.60 47.89
C GLU A 173 -53.01 35.83 47.78
N GLU A 174 -51.94 36.62 47.86
CA GLU A 174 -50.60 36.39 48.41
C GLU A 174 -49.93 35.00 48.34
N VAL A 175 -48.82 34.91 47.57
CA VAL A 175 -47.52 34.50 48.13
C VAL A 175 -46.40 35.33 47.51
N LYS A 176 -45.84 36.23 48.32
CA LYS A 176 -44.49 36.79 48.30
C LYS A 176 -43.61 36.43 47.08
N ALA A 177 -43.31 37.48 46.31
CA ALA A 177 -42.06 37.56 45.55
C ALA A 177 -40.87 37.37 46.51
N LYS A 178 -40.27 36.18 46.46
CA LYS A 178 -38.86 35.99 46.78
C LYS A 178 -38.14 35.93 45.44
N SER A 179 -37.24 36.88 45.25
CA SER A 179 -36.16 36.86 44.27
C SER A 179 -35.58 35.46 44.11
N PHE A 180 -35.95 34.78 43.03
CA PHE A 180 -35.24 33.59 42.52
C PHE A 180 -34.15 33.96 41.51
N LEU A 181 -33.62 35.18 41.60
CA LEU A 181 -32.20 35.43 41.33
C LEU A 181 -31.42 35.09 42.61
N GLY A 182 -31.46 33.81 42.97
CA GLY A 182 -30.54 33.20 43.91
C GLY A 182 -29.64 32.32 43.07
N GLU A 183 -28.47 32.87 42.75
CA GLU A 183 -27.29 32.22 42.16
C GLU A 183 -27.49 30.73 41.83
N ILE A 184 -27.68 30.41 40.53
CA ILE A 184 -27.39 29.05 40.05
C ILE A 184 -25.99 28.75 40.59
N PRO A 185 -25.84 27.76 41.48
CA PRO A 185 -24.57 27.56 42.13
C PRO A 185 -23.50 27.36 41.07
N TRP A 186 -22.36 28.04 41.20
CA TRP A 186 -21.26 27.99 40.23
C TRP A 186 -20.85 26.55 39.85
N TRP A 187 -21.08 25.58 40.73
CA TRP A 187 -20.85 24.15 40.47
C TRP A 187 -21.79 23.54 39.41
N ILE A 188 -22.98 24.09 39.14
CA ILE A 188 -23.85 23.62 38.04
C ILE A 188 -23.27 24.03 36.67
N TYR A 189 -22.73 25.24 36.56
CA TYR A 189 -21.94 25.64 35.40
C TYR A 189 -20.66 24.82 35.28
N GLY A 190 -20.04 24.46 36.42
CA GLY A 190 -18.93 23.51 36.47
C GLY A 190 -19.30 22.12 35.93
N ILE A 191 -20.44 21.57 36.32
CA ILE A 191 -20.94 20.28 35.80
C ILE A 191 -21.30 20.39 34.32
N GLY A 192 -21.97 21.46 33.90
CA GLY A 192 -22.28 21.72 32.49
C GLY A 192 -21.03 21.83 31.62
N ALA A 193 -19.99 22.53 32.11
CA ALA A 193 -18.70 22.61 31.43
C ALA A 193 -18.01 21.24 31.33
N VAL A 194 -18.08 20.41 32.38
CA VAL A 194 -17.56 19.04 32.33
C VAL A 194 -18.31 18.19 31.31
N PHE A 195 -19.64 18.28 31.23
CA PHE A 195 -20.42 17.58 30.20
C PHE A 195 -20.10 18.07 28.79
N ALA A 196 -19.94 19.38 28.59
CA ALA A 196 -19.54 19.95 27.31
C ALA A 196 -18.15 19.46 26.88
N ILE A 197 -17.18 19.44 27.80
CA ILE A 197 -15.83 18.90 27.55
C ILE A 197 -15.90 17.40 27.21
N LEU A 198 -16.73 16.64 27.91
CA LEU A 198 -16.89 15.20 27.68
C LEU A 198 -17.58 14.90 26.34
N SER A 199 -18.57 15.70 25.94
CA SER A 199 -19.16 15.61 24.60
C SER A 199 -18.18 15.98 23.49
N ILE A 200 -17.35 17.02 23.69
CA ILE A 200 -16.31 17.41 22.73
C ILE A 200 -15.26 16.30 22.61
N ALA A 201 -14.84 15.71 23.72
CA ALA A 201 -13.90 14.60 23.73
C ALA A 201 -14.45 13.36 23.01
N LEU A 202 -15.75 13.08 23.14
CA LEU A 202 -16.41 11.95 22.48
C LEU A 202 -16.56 12.19 20.95
N VAL A 203 -16.90 13.41 20.55
CA VAL A 203 -16.91 13.82 19.14
C VAL A 203 -15.50 13.72 18.54
N TYR A 204 -14.48 14.21 19.25
CA TYR A 204 -13.08 14.07 18.85
C TYR A 204 -12.67 12.60 18.71
N ALA A 205 -13.05 11.74 19.66
CA ALA A 205 -12.77 10.30 19.59
C ALA A 205 -13.45 9.63 18.39
N MET A 206 -14.68 10.02 18.04
CA MET A 206 -15.36 9.49 16.84
C MET A 206 -14.71 9.96 15.54
N ILE A 207 -14.34 11.24 15.44
CA ILE A 207 -13.63 11.77 14.27
C ILE A 207 -12.27 11.07 14.12
N ARG A 208 -11.54 10.92 15.23
CA ARG A 208 -10.25 10.23 15.26
C ARG A 208 -10.37 8.76 14.86
N ARG A 209 -11.39 8.07 15.36
CA ARG A 209 -11.71 6.68 14.96
C ARG A 209 -11.94 6.59 13.45
N ARG A 210 -12.80 7.43 12.88
CA ARG A 210 -13.07 7.45 11.43
C ARG A 210 -11.82 7.71 10.59
N SER A 211 -10.96 8.64 11.04
CA SER A 211 -9.70 8.94 10.36
C SER A 211 -8.70 7.78 10.40
N ILE A 212 -8.71 6.94 11.45
CA ILE A 212 -7.85 5.76 11.53
C ILE A 212 -8.41 4.63 10.68
N PHE A 213 -9.73 4.42 10.62
CA PHE A 213 -10.34 3.47 9.69
C PHE A 213 -10.03 3.79 8.23
N SER A 214 -10.09 5.07 7.83
CA SER A 214 -9.65 5.45 6.48
C SER A 214 -8.18 5.10 6.22
N GLN A 215 -7.31 5.21 7.22
CA GLN A 215 -5.90 4.82 7.07
C GLN A 215 -5.70 3.29 7.06
N VAL A 216 -6.60 2.53 7.68
CA VAL A 216 -6.64 1.06 7.56
C VAL A 216 -7.02 0.71 6.13
N ASP A 217 -8.10 1.29 5.60
CA ASP A 217 -8.56 1.07 4.23
C ASP A 217 -7.45 1.38 3.21
N ASP A 218 -6.75 2.53 3.34
CA ASP A 218 -5.62 2.88 2.47
C ASP A 218 -4.50 1.82 2.48
N VAL A 219 -4.24 1.21 3.63
CA VAL A 219 -3.18 0.20 3.81
C VAL A 219 -3.64 -1.16 3.28
N GLU A 220 -4.92 -1.51 3.43
CA GLU A 220 -5.52 -2.70 2.83
C GLU A 220 -5.52 -2.62 1.30
N ASP A 221 -5.91 -1.48 0.73
CA ASP A 221 -5.90 -1.25 -0.72
C ASP A 221 -4.47 -1.36 -1.28
N TRP A 222 -3.48 -0.77 -0.61
CA TRP A 222 -2.07 -0.89 -1.01
C TRP A 222 -1.56 -2.32 -0.93
N LYS A 223 -1.94 -3.07 0.12
CA LYS A 223 -1.64 -4.50 0.25
C LYS A 223 -2.24 -5.27 -0.93
N ASP A 224 -3.50 -5.06 -1.26
CA ASP A 224 -4.17 -5.75 -2.37
C ASP A 224 -3.52 -5.42 -3.73
N GLU A 225 -3.15 -4.15 -3.98
CA GLU A 225 -2.40 -3.75 -5.17
C GLU A 225 -1.04 -4.47 -5.26
N LEU A 226 -0.32 -4.59 -4.14
CA LEU A 226 0.94 -5.32 -4.09
C LEU A 226 0.74 -6.82 -4.33
N VAL A 227 -0.30 -7.43 -3.78
CA VAL A 227 -0.66 -8.83 -4.05
C VAL A 227 -0.93 -9.05 -5.53
N GLU A 228 -1.70 -8.17 -6.18
CA GLU A 228 -1.93 -8.24 -7.63
C GLU A 228 -0.62 -8.14 -8.42
N LYS A 229 0.23 -7.16 -8.10
CA LYS A 229 1.56 -7.00 -8.74
C LYS A 229 2.44 -8.24 -8.56
N ILE A 230 2.43 -8.88 -7.38
CA ILE A 230 3.18 -10.11 -7.12
C ILE A 230 2.65 -11.27 -8.00
N HIS A 231 1.33 -11.39 -8.15
CA HIS A 231 0.73 -12.43 -8.99
C HIS A 231 1.05 -12.26 -10.47
N VAL A 232 1.03 -11.02 -10.98
CA VAL A 232 1.33 -10.67 -12.38
C VAL A 232 2.76 -11.02 -12.79
N ILE A 233 3.71 -11.08 -11.85
CA ILE A 233 5.08 -11.53 -12.15
C ILE A 233 5.07 -13.03 -12.45
N GLU A 234 4.95 -13.37 -13.73
CA GLU A 234 5.13 -14.73 -14.22
C GLU A 234 6.60 -15.13 -14.10
N VAL A 235 6.93 -15.85 -13.03
CA VAL A 235 8.16 -16.64 -12.99
C VAL A 235 7.95 -17.75 -14.02
N GLU A 236 8.56 -17.63 -15.21
CA GLU A 236 8.50 -18.69 -16.22
C GLU A 236 8.76 -20.03 -15.53
N LYS A 237 7.79 -20.95 -15.59
CA LYS A 237 7.98 -22.32 -15.10
C LYS A 237 9.28 -22.82 -15.71
N PRO A 238 10.26 -23.28 -14.89
CA PRO A 238 11.56 -23.67 -15.41
C PRO A 238 11.30 -24.67 -16.54
N LEU A 239 11.75 -24.33 -17.75
CA LEU A 239 11.65 -25.27 -18.85
C LEU A 239 12.27 -26.56 -18.34
N ARG A 240 11.63 -27.71 -18.61
CA ARG A 240 12.06 -29.07 -18.21
C ARG A 240 13.53 -29.45 -18.56
N ARG A 241 14.31 -28.52 -19.09
CA ARG A 241 15.69 -28.66 -19.55
C ARG A 241 16.68 -27.68 -18.90
N SER A 242 16.29 -26.74 -18.03
CA SER A 242 17.27 -25.90 -17.31
C SER A 242 17.91 -26.71 -16.20
N SER A 243 19.22 -26.90 -16.25
CA SER A 243 20.01 -27.54 -15.20
C SER A 243 21.15 -26.62 -14.77
N GLY A 244 21.57 -26.68 -13.51
CA GLY A 244 22.74 -25.93 -13.02
C GLY A 244 22.42 -24.59 -12.36
N MET A 245 23.22 -23.54 -12.62
CA MET A 245 23.11 -22.26 -11.91
C MET A 245 21.83 -21.49 -12.22
N THR A 246 21.32 -21.64 -13.45
CA THR A 246 20.06 -21.01 -13.88
C THR A 246 18.86 -21.54 -13.11
N GLU A 247 18.83 -22.85 -12.84
CA GLU A 247 17.78 -23.51 -12.06
C GLU A 247 17.77 -23.00 -10.61
N VAL A 248 18.94 -22.91 -9.98
CA VAL A 248 19.08 -22.37 -8.61
C VAL A 248 18.58 -20.92 -8.53
N ARG A 249 18.85 -20.08 -9.54
CA ARG A 249 18.31 -18.70 -9.57
C ARG A 249 16.79 -18.66 -9.74
N TYR A 250 16.23 -19.53 -10.59
CA TYR A 250 14.78 -19.61 -10.73
C TYR A 250 14.10 -20.08 -9.44
N HIS A 251 14.66 -21.08 -8.76
CA HIS A 251 14.18 -21.51 -7.44
C HIS A 251 14.28 -20.38 -6.43
N HIS A 252 15.40 -19.65 -6.38
CA HIS A 252 15.52 -18.52 -5.46
C HIS A 252 14.50 -17.39 -5.73
N ILE A 253 14.20 -17.11 -7.00
CA ILE A 253 13.16 -16.15 -7.41
C ILE A 253 11.77 -16.68 -7.02
N ALA A 254 11.51 -17.97 -7.22
CA ALA A 254 10.26 -18.62 -6.83
C ALA A 254 10.07 -18.62 -5.31
N ASP A 255 11.08 -19.02 -4.55
CA ASP A 255 11.09 -19.02 -3.08
C ASP A 255 10.87 -17.61 -2.53
N LYS A 256 11.52 -16.59 -3.12
CA LYS A 256 11.28 -15.18 -2.74
C LYS A 256 9.83 -14.79 -2.99
N LYS A 257 9.29 -15.09 -4.17
CA LYS A 257 7.88 -14.82 -4.51
C LYS A 257 6.93 -15.51 -3.54
N GLU A 258 7.20 -16.77 -3.22
CA GLU A 258 6.37 -17.58 -2.32
C GLU A 258 6.45 -17.09 -0.87
N ASN A 259 7.64 -16.70 -0.40
CA ASN A 259 7.84 -16.09 0.93
C ASN A 259 7.05 -14.77 1.06
N LEU A 260 7.08 -13.91 0.03
CA LEU A 260 6.27 -12.68 0.02
C LEU A 260 4.78 -12.99 0.21
N LEU A 261 4.24 -13.96 -0.53
CA LEU A 261 2.83 -14.33 -0.48
C LEU A 261 2.42 -15.09 0.79
N ARG A 262 3.24 -16.02 1.28
CA ARG A 262 2.89 -16.94 2.37
C ARG A 262 3.25 -16.43 3.76
N ILE A 263 4.23 -15.53 3.89
CA ILE A 263 4.72 -15.05 5.18
C ILE A 263 4.45 -13.56 5.32
N LYS A 264 5.02 -12.73 4.42
CA LYS A 264 5.00 -11.27 4.63
C LYS A 264 3.61 -10.65 4.45
N ILE A 265 2.84 -11.06 3.45
CA ILE A 265 1.48 -10.55 3.24
C ILE A 265 0.57 -10.90 4.43
N PRO A 266 0.52 -12.17 4.91
CA PRO A 266 -0.22 -12.52 6.13
C PRO A 266 0.23 -11.75 7.39
N ASP A 267 1.53 -11.50 7.55
CA ASP A 267 2.04 -10.70 8.68
C ASP A 267 1.48 -9.26 8.64
N VAL A 268 1.41 -8.64 7.45
CA VAL A 268 0.77 -7.32 7.27
C VAL A 268 -0.73 -7.38 7.58
N GLU A 269 -1.44 -8.42 7.12
CA GLU A 269 -2.87 -8.60 7.43
C GLU A 269 -3.12 -8.72 8.93
N MET A 270 -2.23 -9.39 9.66
CA MET A 270 -2.30 -9.48 11.12
C MET A 270 -2.08 -8.11 11.79
N MET A 271 -1.11 -7.31 11.33
CA MET A 271 -0.89 -5.95 11.85
C MET A 271 -2.10 -5.03 11.61
N ILE A 272 -2.73 -5.14 10.44
CA ILE A 272 -3.96 -4.41 10.11
C ILE A 272 -5.09 -4.82 11.06
N LEU A 273 -5.32 -6.11 11.24
CA LEU A 273 -6.33 -6.65 12.17
C LEU A 273 -6.11 -6.20 13.62
N ASP A 274 -4.86 -6.19 14.08
CA ASP A 274 -4.51 -5.74 15.43
C ASP A 274 -4.72 -4.22 15.58
N ALA A 275 -4.45 -3.45 14.51
CA ALA A 275 -4.71 -2.01 14.48
C ALA A 275 -6.22 -1.70 14.54
N GLU A 276 -7.06 -2.46 13.84
CA GLU A 276 -8.53 -2.36 13.93
C GLU A 276 -9.01 -2.63 15.35
N GLU A 277 -8.54 -3.71 15.99
CA GLU A 277 -8.91 -4.04 17.37
C GLU A 277 -8.44 -2.94 18.36
N ALA A 278 -7.24 -2.40 18.17
CA ALA A 278 -6.76 -1.28 18.97
C ALA A 278 -7.61 -0.02 18.76
N CYS A 279 -8.06 0.26 17.54
CA CYS A 279 -8.94 1.37 17.19
C CYS A 279 -10.31 1.23 17.86
N ASP A 280 -10.90 0.02 17.84
CA ASP A 280 -12.18 -0.28 18.49
C ASP A 280 -12.12 -0.16 20.01
N ARG A 281 -10.96 -0.45 20.61
CA ARG A 281 -10.70 -0.24 22.04
C ARG A 281 -10.31 1.21 22.39
N PHE A 282 -10.43 2.17 21.46
CA PHE A 282 -10.03 3.58 21.60
C PHE A 282 -8.54 3.79 21.93
N ARG A 283 -7.67 2.82 21.63
CA ARG A 283 -6.21 2.89 21.82
C ARG A 283 -5.55 3.45 20.56
N PHE A 284 -5.86 4.70 20.23
CA PHE A 284 -5.49 5.32 18.95
C PHE A 284 -3.98 5.39 18.69
N SER A 285 -3.16 5.63 19.72
CA SER A 285 -1.70 5.67 19.55
C SER A 285 -1.11 4.32 19.18
N LEU A 286 -1.66 3.23 19.75
CA LEU A 286 -1.23 1.88 19.44
C LEU A 286 -1.67 1.48 18.03
N ALA A 287 -2.91 1.79 17.66
CA ALA A 287 -3.43 1.54 16.31
C ALA A 287 -2.60 2.24 15.23
N ILE A 288 -2.22 3.50 15.46
CA ILE A 288 -1.35 4.24 14.53
C ILE A 288 0.04 3.62 14.45
N GLY A 289 0.62 3.20 15.57
CA GLY A 289 1.92 2.52 15.57
C GLY A 289 1.89 1.21 14.76
N MET A 290 0.84 0.41 14.91
CA MET A 290 0.65 -0.82 14.14
C MET A 290 0.43 -0.55 12.64
N LEU A 291 -0.31 0.51 12.29
CA LEU A 291 -0.46 0.93 10.89
C LEU A 291 0.84 1.45 10.28
N GLU A 292 1.68 2.12 11.07
CA GLU A 292 2.98 2.60 10.61
C GLU A 292 3.95 1.42 10.37
N GLU A 293 3.94 0.41 11.24
CA GLU A 293 4.68 -0.85 11.05
C GLU A 293 4.18 -1.63 9.83
N ALA A 294 2.85 -1.71 9.61
CA ALA A 294 2.26 -2.31 8.42
C ALA A 294 2.69 -1.59 7.14
N ARG A 295 2.69 -0.24 7.14
CA ARG A 295 3.18 0.57 6.01
C ARG A 295 4.66 0.32 5.74
N GLU A 296 5.48 0.25 6.78
CA GLU A 296 6.91 -0.05 6.62
C GLU A 296 7.10 -1.45 6.02
N ALA A 297 6.37 -2.46 6.51
CA ALA A 297 6.40 -3.81 5.94
C ALA A 297 5.97 -3.82 4.46
N LEU A 298 4.92 -3.08 4.08
CA LEU A 298 4.50 -2.93 2.68
C LEU A 298 5.58 -2.24 1.82
N THR A 299 6.26 -1.20 2.33
CA THR A 299 7.39 -0.60 1.59
C THR A 299 8.54 -1.58 1.37
N GLN A 300 8.85 -2.43 2.35
CA GLN A 300 9.89 -3.45 2.22
C GLN A 300 9.47 -4.52 1.20
N ILE A 301 8.20 -4.94 1.20
CA ILE A 301 7.64 -5.85 0.19
C ILE A 301 7.76 -5.22 -1.21
N GLU A 302 7.45 -3.93 -1.35
CA GLU A 302 7.56 -3.23 -2.64
C GLU A 302 9.01 -3.16 -3.15
N GLN A 303 9.98 -2.93 -2.25
CA GLN A 303 11.40 -2.96 -2.60
C GLN A 303 11.85 -4.36 -3.04
N GLU A 304 11.49 -5.40 -2.30
CA GLU A 304 11.79 -6.79 -2.66
C GLU A 304 11.11 -7.20 -3.97
N LEU A 305 9.92 -6.67 -4.24
CA LEU A 305 9.21 -6.86 -5.50
C LEU A 305 9.94 -6.21 -6.68
N ALA A 306 10.47 -5.00 -6.48
CA ALA A 306 11.27 -4.30 -7.47
C ALA A 306 12.56 -5.08 -7.79
N GLU A 307 13.26 -5.59 -6.76
CA GLU A 307 14.41 -6.47 -6.92
C GLU A 307 14.05 -7.75 -7.68
N LEU A 308 12.92 -8.39 -7.33
CA LEU A 308 12.45 -9.60 -8.00
C LEU A 308 12.17 -9.37 -9.49
N LYS A 309 11.56 -8.22 -9.82
CA LYS A 309 11.31 -7.82 -11.21
C LYS A 309 12.62 -7.57 -11.95
N GLU A 310 13.59 -6.92 -11.31
CA GLU A 310 14.91 -6.69 -11.88
C GLU A 310 15.64 -8.03 -12.14
N ASP A 311 15.64 -8.94 -11.19
CA ASP A 311 16.26 -10.27 -11.33
C ASP A 311 15.60 -11.09 -12.44
N THR A 312 14.26 -11.06 -12.52
CA THR A 312 13.51 -11.76 -13.57
C THR A 312 13.84 -11.19 -14.95
N THR A 313 13.93 -9.86 -15.09
CA THR A 313 14.30 -9.21 -16.36
C THR A 313 15.76 -9.46 -16.72
N LYS A 314 16.70 -9.47 -15.77
CA LYS A 314 18.11 -9.84 -16.01
C LYS A 314 18.24 -11.25 -16.57
N VAL A 315 17.50 -12.22 -16.05
CA VAL A 315 17.51 -13.59 -16.58
C VAL A 315 16.95 -13.64 -18.00
N ALA A 316 15.89 -12.88 -18.29
CA ALA A 316 15.36 -12.78 -19.65
C ALA A 316 16.34 -12.13 -20.64
N VAL A 317 17.01 -11.05 -20.23
CA VAL A 317 18.01 -10.33 -21.05
C VAL A 317 19.24 -11.21 -21.29
N THR A 318 19.79 -11.86 -20.27
CA THR A 318 20.96 -12.75 -20.42
C THR A 318 20.68 -13.90 -21.40
N LYS A 319 19.46 -14.44 -21.40
CA LYS A 319 19.01 -15.47 -22.36
C LYS A 319 18.96 -14.94 -23.80
N GLN A 320 18.51 -13.70 -24.00
CA GLN A 320 18.47 -13.05 -25.31
C GLN A 320 19.88 -12.67 -25.80
N GLU A 321 20.70 -12.07 -24.94
CA GLU A 321 22.08 -11.65 -25.26
C GLU A 321 22.96 -12.85 -25.62
N ASN A 322 22.89 -13.94 -24.87
CA ASN A 322 23.60 -15.18 -25.19
C ASN A 322 23.25 -15.75 -26.56
N LYS A 323 22.00 -15.55 -27.02
CA LYS A 323 21.59 -16.00 -28.35
C LYS A 323 22.32 -15.26 -29.46
N ALA A 324 22.58 -13.97 -29.27
CA ALA A 324 23.29 -13.11 -30.23
C ALA A 324 24.82 -13.21 -30.10
N ALA A 325 25.35 -13.36 -28.88
CA ALA A 325 26.78 -13.29 -28.62
C ALA A 325 27.57 -14.51 -29.16
N ILE A 326 27.00 -15.72 -29.17
CA ILE A 326 27.69 -16.93 -29.66
C ILE A 326 28.15 -16.84 -31.12
N PRO A 327 27.30 -16.43 -32.10
CA PRO A 327 27.74 -16.26 -33.47
C PRO A 327 28.71 -15.09 -33.62
N GLU A 328 28.61 -14.04 -32.81
CA GLU A 328 29.54 -12.90 -32.83
C GLU A 328 30.94 -13.29 -32.36
N ILE A 329 31.06 -13.99 -31.23
CA ILE A 329 32.34 -14.55 -30.76
C ILE A 329 32.93 -15.46 -31.84
N GLY A 330 32.10 -16.27 -32.50
CA GLY A 330 32.55 -17.11 -33.62
C GLY A 330 33.19 -16.32 -34.76
N LYS A 331 32.59 -15.19 -35.15
CA LYS A 331 33.14 -14.31 -36.20
C LYS A 331 34.42 -13.62 -35.74
N MET A 332 34.45 -13.13 -34.50
CA MET A 332 35.63 -12.45 -33.96
C MET A 332 36.82 -13.39 -33.82
N VAL A 333 36.62 -14.64 -33.37
CA VAL A 333 37.67 -15.67 -33.33
C VAL A 333 38.24 -15.92 -34.73
N GLU A 334 37.40 -16.09 -35.75
CA GLU A 334 37.86 -16.30 -37.13
C GLU A 334 38.64 -15.09 -37.68
N GLN A 335 38.19 -13.87 -37.36
CA GLN A 335 38.90 -12.64 -37.72
C GLN A 335 40.27 -12.55 -37.03
N VAL A 336 40.34 -12.86 -35.74
CA VAL A 336 41.56 -12.86 -34.95
C VAL A 336 42.52 -13.94 -35.43
N GLU A 337 42.05 -15.15 -35.74
CA GLU A 337 42.86 -16.25 -36.27
C GLU A 337 43.48 -15.90 -37.61
N ARG A 338 42.70 -15.27 -38.50
CA ARG A 338 43.19 -14.79 -39.79
C ARG A 338 44.26 -13.72 -39.62
N ARG A 339 44.01 -12.72 -38.76
CA ARG A 339 44.97 -11.65 -38.48
C ARG A 339 46.25 -12.19 -37.85
N LEU A 340 46.13 -13.12 -36.90
CA LEU A 340 47.27 -13.78 -36.27
C LEU A 340 48.09 -14.56 -37.31
N SER A 341 47.42 -15.25 -38.24
CA SER A 341 48.08 -16.01 -39.31
C SER A 341 48.83 -15.10 -40.30
N ASP A 342 48.22 -13.99 -40.70
CA ASP A 342 48.84 -12.98 -41.57
C ASP A 342 50.11 -12.40 -40.91
N MET A 343 50.01 -12.00 -39.64
CA MET A 343 51.16 -11.47 -38.89
C MET A 343 52.26 -12.51 -38.65
N ARG A 344 51.88 -13.78 -38.50
CA ARG A 344 52.82 -14.90 -38.39
C ARG A 344 53.67 -15.03 -39.66
N LEU A 345 53.05 -14.87 -40.82
CA LEU A 345 53.70 -14.90 -42.13
C LEU A 345 54.58 -13.65 -42.34
N ASP A 346 54.09 -12.47 -41.99
CA ASP A 346 54.79 -11.19 -42.20
C ASP A 346 56.06 -11.07 -41.35
N TYR A 347 56.02 -11.52 -40.09
CA TYR A 347 57.12 -11.32 -39.14
C TYR A 347 57.92 -12.59 -38.81
N GLY A 348 57.46 -13.76 -39.25
CA GLY A 348 58.12 -15.05 -39.00
C GLY A 348 58.17 -15.49 -37.52
N LEU A 349 57.19 -15.06 -36.73
CA LEU A 349 57.08 -15.35 -35.28
C LEU A 349 56.18 -16.57 -35.05
N SER A 350 56.22 -17.21 -33.87
CA SER A 350 55.41 -18.41 -33.60
C SER A 350 54.08 -18.10 -32.89
N PHE A 351 54.05 -17.04 -32.07
CA PHE A 351 52.89 -16.57 -31.29
C PHE A 351 52.17 -17.69 -30.52
N HIS A 352 52.93 -18.60 -29.89
CA HIS A 352 52.38 -19.77 -29.20
C HIS A 352 51.38 -19.38 -28.10
N GLU A 353 51.68 -18.38 -27.28
CA GLU A 353 50.78 -17.95 -26.20
C GLU A 353 49.48 -17.34 -26.73
N LEU A 354 49.55 -16.45 -27.71
CA LEU A 354 48.36 -15.84 -28.33
C LEU A 354 47.48 -16.87 -29.05
N LYS A 355 48.10 -17.92 -29.61
CA LYS A 355 47.35 -19.04 -30.17
C LYS A 355 46.70 -19.89 -29.07
N SER A 356 47.44 -20.19 -27.99
CA SER A 356 46.91 -20.97 -26.87
C SER A 356 45.71 -20.28 -26.21
N THR A 357 45.75 -18.95 -26.05
CA THR A 357 44.61 -18.19 -25.52
C THR A 357 43.44 -18.18 -26.49
N LEU A 358 43.68 -18.11 -27.81
CA LEU A 358 42.63 -18.24 -28.81
C LEU A 358 41.96 -19.63 -28.80
N ASP A 359 42.74 -20.70 -28.68
CA ASP A 359 42.25 -22.08 -28.53
C ASP A 359 41.42 -22.25 -27.24
N GLU A 360 41.80 -21.55 -26.16
CA GLU A 360 41.01 -21.50 -24.92
C GLU A 360 39.66 -20.80 -25.14
N VAL A 361 39.63 -19.67 -25.87
CA VAL A 361 38.39 -18.99 -26.30
C VAL A 361 37.50 -19.91 -27.13
N GLU A 362 38.06 -20.71 -28.04
CA GLU A 362 37.31 -21.73 -28.77
C GLU A 362 36.75 -22.83 -27.85
N GLY A 363 37.55 -23.30 -26.89
CA GLY A 363 37.11 -24.20 -25.83
C GLY A 363 35.90 -23.65 -25.08
N MET A 364 35.98 -22.39 -24.64
CA MET A 364 34.86 -21.68 -23.99
C MET A 364 33.63 -21.57 -24.89
N ARG A 365 33.80 -21.29 -26.19
CA ARG A 365 32.68 -21.26 -27.15
C ARG A 365 31.96 -22.62 -27.23
N THR A 366 32.70 -23.74 -27.18
CA THR A 366 32.07 -25.08 -27.14
C THR A 366 31.38 -25.34 -25.80
N LEU A 367 31.97 -24.88 -24.69
CA LEU A 367 31.38 -24.97 -23.35
C LEU A 367 30.08 -24.17 -23.24
N VAL A 368 30.02 -22.98 -23.85
CA VAL A 368 28.79 -22.16 -23.95
C VAL A 368 27.71 -22.90 -24.72
N LYS A 369 28.04 -23.51 -25.87
CA LYS A 369 27.07 -24.35 -26.62
C LYS A 369 26.55 -25.53 -25.79
N LYS A 370 27.43 -26.17 -25.01
CA LYS A 370 27.07 -27.29 -24.13
C LYS A 370 26.20 -26.84 -22.96
N SER A 371 26.58 -25.76 -22.28
CA SER A 371 25.84 -25.18 -21.14
C SER A 371 24.44 -24.75 -21.58
N ARG A 372 24.34 -24.13 -22.74
CA ARG A 372 23.05 -23.74 -23.35
C ARG A 372 22.21 -24.94 -23.78
N ALA A 373 22.81 -25.99 -24.31
CA ALA A 373 22.10 -27.23 -24.61
C ALA A 373 21.55 -27.92 -23.34
N ALA A 374 22.24 -27.72 -22.21
CA ALA A 374 21.82 -28.14 -20.87
C ALA A 374 20.91 -27.11 -20.16
N GLY A 375 20.51 -26.03 -20.85
CA GLY A 375 19.63 -25.00 -20.32
C GLY A 375 20.21 -24.15 -19.18
N ASP A 376 21.54 -24.13 -19.00
CA ASP A 376 22.23 -23.24 -18.07
C ASP A 376 22.65 -21.94 -18.77
N ASP A 377 21.70 -21.03 -18.94
CA ASP A 377 21.91 -19.75 -19.63
C ASP A 377 22.77 -18.77 -18.80
N VAL A 378 22.72 -18.82 -17.46
CA VAL A 378 23.55 -17.98 -16.58
C VAL A 378 25.03 -18.37 -16.69
N HIS A 379 25.35 -19.66 -16.56
CA HIS A 379 26.73 -20.13 -16.73
C HIS A 379 27.24 -19.89 -18.16
N ALA A 380 26.35 -20.05 -19.15
CA ALA A 380 26.65 -19.69 -20.54
C ALA A 380 26.98 -18.20 -20.69
N TYR A 381 26.28 -17.31 -19.97
CA TYR A 381 26.53 -15.86 -20.00
C TYR A 381 27.89 -15.49 -19.41
N GLU A 382 28.21 -15.99 -18.22
CA GLU A 382 29.51 -15.71 -17.58
C GLU A 382 30.67 -16.20 -18.44
N THR A 383 30.52 -17.39 -19.05
CA THR A 383 31.53 -17.95 -19.95
C THR A 383 31.66 -17.12 -21.23
N THR A 384 30.56 -16.60 -21.75
CA THR A 384 30.52 -15.70 -22.92
C THR A 384 31.24 -14.38 -22.62
N MET A 385 31.00 -13.77 -21.47
CA MET A 385 31.67 -12.54 -21.03
C MET A 385 33.19 -12.75 -20.84
N LYS A 386 33.59 -13.86 -20.22
CA LYS A 386 35.01 -14.25 -20.09
C LYS A 386 35.66 -14.40 -21.46
N ALA A 387 34.99 -15.09 -22.39
CA ALA A 387 35.46 -15.28 -23.75
C ALA A 387 35.61 -13.93 -24.50
N GLN A 388 34.63 -13.03 -24.40
CA GLN A 388 34.71 -11.69 -24.99
C GLN A 388 35.89 -10.88 -24.44
N LYS A 389 36.08 -10.86 -23.11
CA LYS A 389 37.19 -10.13 -22.48
C LYS A 389 38.56 -10.67 -22.92
N MET A 390 38.72 -11.99 -23.00
CA MET A 390 39.95 -12.58 -23.52
C MET A 390 40.19 -12.24 -24.98
N LEU A 391 39.14 -12.27 -25.79
CA LEU A 391 39.22 -11.94 -27.20
C LEU A 391 39.57 -10.47 -27.45
N GLU A 392 39.00 -9.55 -26.66
CA GLU A 392 39.38 -8.14 -26.66
C GLU A 392 40.86 -7.94 -26.28
N GLY A 393 41.33 -8.68 -25.27
CA GLY A 393 42.75 -8.69 -24.91
C GLY A 393 43.66 -9.16 -26.04
N ILE A 394 43.26 -10.20 -26.79
CA ILE A 394 44.02 -10.69 -27.96
C ILE A 394 44.00 -9.64 -29.10
N VAL A 395 42.87 -8.98 -29.34
CA VAL A 395 42.77 -7.91 -30.36
C VAL A 395 43.70 -6.76 -30.01
N GLN A 396 43.68 -6.28 -28.76
CA GLN A 396 44.57 -5.22 -28.29
C GLN A 396 46.05 -5.63 -28.37
N ALA A 397 46.36 -6.89 -28.06
CA ALA A 397 47.70 -7.44 -28.22
C ALA A 397 48.15 -7.39 -29.70
N LEU A 398 47.32 -7.88 -30.63
CA LEU A 398 47.61 -7.88 -32.07
C LEU A 398 47.81 -6.47 -32.66
N GLU A 399 47.15 -5.45 -32.10
CA GLU A 399 47.37 -4.06 -32.51
C GLU A 399 48.73 -3.51 -32.09
N GLN A 400 49.28 -3.99 -30.98
CA GLN A 400 50.57 -3.54 -30.44
C GLN A 400 51.77 -4.29 -31.02
N VAL A 401 51.55 -5.50 -31.54
CA VAL A 401 52.61 -6.34 -32.12
C VAL A 401 53.46 -5.61 -33.16
N PRO A 402 52.93 -4.88 -34.17
CA PRO A 402 53.76 -4.26 -35.20
C PRO A 402 54.79 -3.27 -34.62
N GLY A 403 54.34 -2.42 -33.67
CA GLY A 403 55.22 -1.48 -32.98
C GLY A 403 56.27 -2.17 -32.12
N MET A 404 55.89 -3.26 -31.44
CA MET A 404 56.82 -4.05 -30.63
C MET A 404 57.86 -4.79 -31.49
N VAL A 405 57.45 -5.31 -32.65
CA VAL A 405 58.37 -5.96 -33.59
C VAL A 405 59.39 -4.96 -34.12
N ASP A 406 58.97 -3.76 -34.52
CA ASP A 406 59.89 -2.72 -34.97
C ASP A 406 60.84 -2.28 -33.83
N ARG A 407 60.33 -2.09 -32.61
CA ARG A 407 61.14 -1.75 -31.44
C ARG A 407 62.22 -2.80 -31.16
N VAL A 408 61.84 -4.07 -31.07
CA VAL A 408 62.75 -5.17 -30.67
C VAL A 408 63.69 -5.58 -31.81
N LYS A 409 63.21 -5.67 -33.06
CA LYS A 409 64.05 -6.16 -34.19
C LYS A 409 64.88 -5.05 -34.86
N LYS A 410 64.49 -3.77 -34.76
CA LYS A 410 65.20 -2.65 -35.44
C LYS A 410 65.81 -1.65 -34.46
N GLU A 411 65.03 -1.14 -33.51
CA GLU A 411 65.46 -0.01 -32.67
C GLU A 411 66.42 -0.43 -31.56
N MET A 412 66.08 -1.44 -30.75
CA MET A 412 66.96 -1.89 -29.66
C MET A 412 68.34 -2.35 -30.15
N PRO A 413 68.49 -3.12 -31.26
CA PRO A 413 69.81 -3.46 -31.78
C PRO A 413 70.59 -2.24 -32.26
N ARG A 414 69.89 -1.21 -32.76
CA ARG A 414 70.53 0.05 -33.17
C ARG A 414 71.01 0.84 -31.95
N GLU A 415 70.19 0.98 -30.91
CA GLU A 415 70.57 1.64 -29.65
C GLU A 415 71.71 0.90 -28.96
N PHE A 416 71.66 -0.42 -28.92
CA PHE A 416 72.74 -1.26 -28.39
C PHE A 416 74.06 -1.02 -29.14
N LYS A 417 74.01 -0.99 -30.48
CA LYS A 417 75.21 -0.71 -31.30
C LYS A 417 75.73 0.71 -31.09
N GLN A 418 74.85 1.70 -30.94
CA GLN A 418 75.24 3.08 -30.61
C GLN A 418 75.91 3.17 -29.25
N LEU A 419 75.42 2.43 -28.25
CA LEU A 419 76.04 2.34 -26.93
C LEU A 419 77.42 1.66 -27.01
N GLU A 420 77.54 0.57 -27.77
CA GLU A 420 78.82 -0.11 -28.02
C GLU A 420 79.85 0.84 -28.65
N GLU A 421 79.46 1.56 -29.71
CA GLU A 421 80.31 2.55 -30.37
C GLU A 421 80.68 3.72 -29.42
N GLY A 422 79.73 4.17 -28.60
CA GLY A 422 79.95 5.23 -27.60
C GLY A 422 80.96 4.82 -26.51
N ILE A 423 80.85 3.60 -26.00
CA ILE A 423 81.80 3.03 -25.03
C ILE A 423 83.18 2.85 -25.66
N GLU A 424 83.27 2.35 -26.89
CA GLU A 424 84.55 2.24 -27.61
C GLU A 424 85.21 3.60 -27.82
N GLN A 425 84.42 4.63 -28.15
CA GLN A 425 84.94 5.98 -28.34
C GLN A 425 85.47 6.57 -27.03
N ALA A 426 84.71 6.44 -25.92
CA ALA A 426 85.18 6.81 -24.59
C ALA A 426 86.46 6.05 -24.19
N ARG A 427 86.61 4.80 -24.63
CA ARG A 427 87.84 4.01 -24.42
C ARG A 427 89.03 4.58 -25.22
N ARG A 428 88.83 4.99 -26.47
CA ARG A 428 89.88 5.61 -27.30
C ARG A 428 90.37 6.94 -26.73
N ASP A 429 89.45 7.71 -26.13
CA ASP A 429 89.75 9.02 -25.53
C ASP A 429 90.41 8.90 -24.13
N GLY A 430 90.71 7.67 -23.68
CA GLY A 430 91.50 7.37 -22.48
C GLY A 430 90.81 7.79 -21.19
N PHE A 431 89.48 7.64 -21.10
CA PHE A 431 88.75 7.82 -19.84
C PHE A 431 88.91 6.56 -18.97
N ASP A 432 89.31 6.72 -17.71
CA ASP A 432 89.47 5.63 -16.74
C ASP A 432 88.11 5.28 -16.13
N ILE A 433 87.22 4.75 -16.95
CA ILE A 433 85.86 4.34 -16.55
C ILE A 433 85.98 2.90 -16.03
N SER A 434 85.27 2.55 -14.96
CA SER A 434 85.25 1.19 -14.42
C SER A 434 84.82 0.18 -15.50
N LEU A 435 85.81 -0.45 -16.14
CA LEU A 435 85.64 -1.33 -17.29
C LEU A 435 84.69 -2.50 -16.96
N ASP A 436 84.81 -3.03 -15.75
CA ASP A 436 83.98 -4.13 -15.26
C ASP A 436 82.49 -3.75 -15.16
N GLY A 437 82.16 -2.48 -14.91
CA GLY A 437 80.77 -2.01 -14.81
C GLY A 437 80.08 -1.88 -16.17
N LEU A 438 80.77 -1.32 -17.16
CA LEU A 438 80.25 -1.12 -18.51
C LEU A 438 80.15 -2.43 -19.29
N ASP A 439 81.14 -3.32 -19.17
CA ASP A 439 81.11 -4.63 -19.83
C ASP A 439 79.97 -5.51 -19.28
N ASN A 440 79.70 -5.42 -17.97
CA ASN A 440 78.55 -6.08 -17.35
C ASN A 440 77.22 -5.50 -17.83
N ALA A 441 77.11 -4.16 -17.96
CA ALA A 441 75.92 -3.53 -18.49
C ALA A 441 75.65 -3.90 -19.95
N MET A 442 76.70 -4.01 -20.78
CA MET A 442 76.59 -4.48 -22.17
C MET A 442 76.13 -5.95 -22.25
N LEU A 443 76.65 -6.80 -21.36
CA LEU A 443 76.19 -8.18 -21.27
C LEU A 443 74.71 -8.26 -20.87
N GLN A 444 74.29 -7.49 -19.87
CA GLN A 444 72.90 -7.41 -19.42
C GLN A 444 71.98 -6.85 -20.50
N ALA A 445 72.38 -5.80 -21.21
CA ALA A 445 71.61 -5.21 -22.31
C ALA A 445 71.40 -6.23 -23.45
N LYS A 446 72.45 -7.01 -23.79
CA LYS A 446 72.35 -8.09 -24.77
C LYS A 446 71.44 -9.23 -24.30
N GLN A 447 71.49 -9.59 -23.01
CA GLN A 447 70.59 -10.60 -22.42
C GLN A 447 69.13 -10.13 -22.47
N LEU A 448 68.85 -8.87 -22.11
CA LEU A 448 67.51 -8.29 -22.18
C LEU A 448 66.99 -8.21 -23.62
N MET A 449 67.83 -7.87 -24.58
CA MET A 449 67.46 -7.86 -26.00
C MET A 449 67.10 -9.26 -26.51
N ASN A 450 67.88 -10.28 -26.14
CA ASN A 450 67.57 -11.67 -26.49
C ASN A 450 66.32 -12.16 -25.78
N ALA A 451 66.12 -11.82 -24.51
CA ALA A 451 64.92 -12.18 -23.74
C ALA A 451 63.66 -11.51 -24.32
N ALA A 452 63.74 -10.24 -24.74
CA ALA A 452 62.68 -9.55 -25.45
C ALA A 452 62.41 -10.19 -26.84
N GLY A 453 63.45 -10.62 -27.55
CA GLY A 453 63.32 -11.37 -28.80
C GLY A 453 62.58 -12.70 -28.62
N ASN A 454 62.97 -13.49 -27.62
CA ASN A 454 62.33 -14.76 -27.29
C ASN A 454 60.87 -14.56 -26.83
N GLY A 455 60.62 -13.57 -25.96
CA GLY A 455 59.25 -13.24 -25.54
C GLY A 455 58.36 -12.81 -26.71
N LEU A 456 58.93 -12.14 -27.72
CA LEU A 456 58.22 -11.77 -28.95
C LEU A 456 57.92 -12.99 -29.83
N GLU A 457 58.81 -13.98 -29.88
CA GLU A 457 58.59 -15.25 -30.58
C GLU A 457 57.49 -16.10 -29.94
N GLU A 458 57.45 -16.13 -28.61
CA GLU A 458 56.42 -16.81 -27.80
C GLU A 458 55.06 -16.07 -27.85
N GLY A 459 55.08 -14.76 -28.09
CA GLY A 459 53.90 -13.90 -28.16
C GLY A 459 53.49 -13.26 -26.83
N ASN A 460 54.36 -13.30 -25.82
CA ASN A 460 54.12 -12.70 -24.52
C ASN A 460 54.46 -11.20 -24.53
N LEU A 461 53.48 -10.37 -24.86
CA LEU A 461 53.71 -8.92 -24.98
C LEU A 461 54.01 -8.24 -23.63
N GLU A 462 53.58 -8.81 -22.51
CA GLU A 462 53.90 -8.24 -21.19
C GLU A 462 55.37 -8.43 -20.82
N ILE A 463 55.89 -9.63 -21.05
CA ILE A 463 57.31 -9.93 -20.87
C ILE A 463 58.15 -9.06 -21.81
N VAL A 464 57.75 -8.93 -23.08
CA VAL A 464 58.42 -8.04 -24.05
C VAL A 464 58.45 -6.61 -23.56
N LYS A 465 57.31 -6.03 -23.16
CA LYS A 465 57.25 -4.66 -22.62
C LYS A 465 58.16 -4.47 -21.41
N THR A 466 58.21 -5.45 -20.53
CA THR A 466 59.03 -5.40 -19.32
C THR A 466 60.51 -5.40 -19.66
N HIS A 467 60.93 -6.28 -20.59
CA HIS A 467 62.32 -6.34 -21.04
C HIS A 467 62.73 -5.11 -21.86
N VAL A 468 61.85 -4.58 -22.71
CA VAL A 468 62.09 -3.32 -23.45
C VAL A 468 62.30 -2.16 -22.47
N LYS A 469 61.42 -2.00 -21.47
CA LYS A 469 61.59 -0.95 -20.45
C LYS A 469 62.85 -1.14 -19.61
N ALA A 470 63.14 -2.37 -19.20
CA ALA A 470 64.36 -2.68 -18.44
C ALA A 470 65.62 -2.36 -19.27
N PHE A 471 65.57 -2.62 -20.58
CA PHE A 471 66.64 -2.26 -21.51
C PHE A 471 66.79 -0.75 -21.66
N GLU A 472 65.69 0.00 -21.80
CA GLU A 472 65.69 1.47 -21.88
C GLU A 472 66.30 2.10 -20.62
N VAL A 473 65.86 1.66 -19.44
CA VAL A 473 66.40 2.15 -18.15
C VAL A 473 67.88 1.82 -18.01
N LEU A 474 68.30 0.63 -18.45
CA LEU A 474 69.71 0.23 -18.42
C LEU A 474 70.54 1.10 -19.36
N ILE A 475 70.06 1.35 -20.58
CA ILE A 475 70.73 2.23 -21.54
C ILE A 475 70.86 3.64 -20.97
N GLU A 476 69.78 4.22 -20.47
CA GLU A 476 69.78 5.57 -19.91
C GLU A 476 70.75 5.68 -18.71
N ALA A 477 70.73 4.70 -17.80
CA ALA A 477 71.65 4.65 -16.68
C ALA A 477 73.12 4.53 -17.13
N THR A 478 73.40 3.75 -18.18
CA THR A 478 74.76 3.64 -18.73
C THR A 478 75.24 4.94 -19.38
N TYR A 479 74.36 5.65 -20.11
CA TYR A 479 74.68 6.95 -20.67
C TYR A 479 74.90 8.01 -19.59
N GLN A 480 74.06 8.05 -18.56
CA GLN A 480 74.26 8.94 -17.40
C GLN A 480 75.61 8.66 -16.72
N GLY A 481 75.97 7.40 -16.51
CA GLY A 481 77.27 7.03 -15.95
C GLY A 481 78.46 7.45 -16.84
N LEU A 482 78.32 7.35 -18.17
CA LEU A 482 79.30 7.85 -19.13
C LEU A 482 79.43 9.38 -19.06
N GLU A 483 78.31 10.10 -19.01
CA GLU A 483 78.29 11.57 -18.91
C GLU A 483 78.94 12.07 -17.61
N GLU A 484 78.61 11.46 -16.47
CA GLU A 484 79.23 11.77 -15.18
C GLU A 484 80.74 11.55 -15.21
N ALA A 485 81.20 10.45 -15.80
CA ALA A 485 82.62 10.17 -15.94
C ALA A 485 83.34 11.19 -16.84
N VAL A 486 82.69 11.62 -17.93
CA VAL A 486 83.21 12.65 -18.83
C VAL A 486 83.29 14.00 -18.12
N LEU A 487 82.24 14.41 -17.41
CA LEU A 487 82.19 15.65 -16.63
C LEU A 487 83.23 15.67 -15.52
N ALA A 488 83.39 14.56 -14.79
CA ALA A 488 84.40 14.44 -13.74
C ALA A 488 85.83 14.64 -14.28
N LYS A 489 86.15 14.09 -15.47
CA LYS A 489 87.46 14.31 -16.10
C LYS A 489 87.62 15.73 -16.63
N GLN A 490 86.59 16.33 -17.23
CA GLN A 490 86.63 17.73 -17.68
C GLN A 490 86.83 18.69 -16.50
N GLN A 491 86.14 18.47 -15.38
CA GLN A 491 86.31 19.23 -14.15
C GLN A 491 87.70 19.02 -13.54
N ALA A 492 88.22 17.79 -13.51
CA ALA A 492 89.57 17.51 -13.05
C ALA A 492 90.64 18.18 -13.93
N ALA A 493 90.46 18.17 -15.26
CA ALA A 493 91.35 18.86 -16.20
C ALA A 493 91.28 20.39 -16.03
N ALA A 494 90.07 20.96 -15.90
CA ALA A 494 89.89 22.38 -15.64
C ALA A 494 90.47 22.81 -14.28
N ALA A 495 90.29 21.99 -13.23
CA ALA A 495 90.88 22.21 -11.91
C ALA A 495 92.42 22.10 -11.95
N ALA A 496 92.98 21.17 -12.73
CA ALA A 496 94.42 21.05 -12.92
C ALA A 496 95.00 22.26 -13.67
N VAL A 497 94.31 22.79 -14.69
CA VAL A 497 94.69 24.02 -15.38
C VAL A 497 94.60 25.23 -14.45
N ALA A 498 93.50 25.36 -13.69
CA ALA A 498 93.34 26.43 -12.71
C ALA A 498 94.39 26.35 -11.57
N ALA A 499 94.73 25.14 -11.12
CA ALA A 499 95.80 24.92 -10.15
C ALA A 499 97.18 25.23 -10.74
N ALA A 500 97.42 24.90 -12.01
CA ALA A 500 98.64 25.27 -12.72
C ALA A 500 98.76 26.79 -12.88
N GLU A 501 97.69 27.50 -13.25
CA GLU A 501 97.66 28.97 -13.27
C GLU A 501 97.86 29.58 -11.89
N ALA A 502 97.21 29.04 -10.84
CA ALA A 502 97.40 29.48 -9.47
C ALA A 502 98.85 29.28 -9.00
N SER A 503 99.48 28.16 -9.35
CA SER A 503 100.89 27.91 -9.06
C SER A 503 101.82 28.86 -9.83
N ARG A 504 101.48 29.21 -11.08
CA ARG A 504 102.21 30.21 -11.89
C ARG A 504 102.12 31.61 -11.30
N ILE A 505 100.94 32.01 -10.81
CA ILE A 505 100.72 33.27 -10.10
C ILE A 505 101.49 33.28 -8.76
N GLN A 506 101.53 32.15 -8.06
CA GLN A 506 102.28 32.03 -6.80
C GLN A 506 103.80 31.98 -6.99
N GLU A 507 104.29 31.45 -8.11
CA GLU A 507 105.72 31.45 -8.47
C GLU A 507 106.18 32.84 -8.98
N GLN A 508 105.31 33.58 -9.67
CA GLN A 508 105.52 35.01 -9.97
C GLN A 508 105.49 35.88 -8.71
N ALA A 509 104.59 35.60 -7.76
CA ALA A 509 104.55 36.31 -6.47
C ALA A 509 105.75 35.98 -5.56
N ARG A 510 106.37 34.80 -5.69
CA ARG A 510 107.53 34.40 -4.86
C ARG A 510 108.87 34.97 -5.34
N VAL A 511 108.94 35.52 -6.55
CA VAL A 511 110.12 36.26 -7.04
C VAL A 511 110.05 37.76 -6.71
N GLU A 512 108.88 38.28 -6.32
CA GLU A 512 108.69 39.69 -5.97
C GLU A 512 108.31 39.92 -4.49
N GLU A 513 108.96 39.19 -3.56
CA GLU A 513 108.93 39.58 -2.15
C GLU A 513 110.35 39.66 -1.57
N SER A 514 111.11 40.64 -2.08
CA SER A 514 112.27 41.18 -1.37
C SER A 514 112.46 42.68 -1.66
N ILE A 515 112.43 43.45 -0.58
CA ILE A 515 113.01 44.80 -0.35
C ILE A 515 112.00 45.95 -0.21
N ARG A 516 112.16 46.65 0.93
CA ARG A 516 111.39 47.74 1.54
C ARG A 516 111.88 49.14 1.11
N LEU A 517 110.93 50.09 1.03
CA LEU A 517 111.00 51.57 1.26
C LEU A 517 111.81 52.43 0.25
N PRO A 518 111.70 53.78 0.26
CA PRO A 518 110.56 54.69 0.02
C PRO A 518 110.86 55.76 -1.08
N GLU A 519 109.86 56.59 -1.42
CA GLU A 519 109.95 58.02 -1.85
C GLU A 519 110.58 58.48 -3.22
N VAL A 520 109.83 59.43 -3.84
CA VAL A 520 110.14 60.50 -4.83
C VAL A 520 110.39 60.19 -6.32
N ALA A 521 109.58 60.81 -7.20
CA ALA A 521 109.96 61.84 -8.21
C ALA A 521 109.32 61.68 -9.62
N GLU A 522 108.75 62.81 -10.09
CA GLU A 522 108.54 63.22 -11.51
C GLU A 522 107.51 62.44 -12.35
N ALA A 523 106.81 62.98 -13.35
CA ALA A 523 106.37 64.30 -13.81
C ALA A 523 105.46 64.03 -15.05
N GLU A 524 104.47 64.89 -15.31
CA GLU A 524 103.73 65.12 -16.59
C GLU A 524 103.08 63.91 -17.33
N GLU A 525 101.77 63.89 -17.58
CA GLU A 525 101.09 64.79 -18.54
C GLU A 525 99.57 64.98 -18.25
N ALA A 526 99.12 66.24 -18.42
CA ALA A 526 97.76 66.76 -18.71
C ALA A 526 96.56 66.47 -17.76
N SER A 527 95.80 67.43 -17.23
CA SER A 527 95.73 68.90 -17.41
C SER A 527 94.75 69.45 -16.36
N ARG A 528 95.20 70.11 -15.28
CA ARG A 528 95.53 71.54 -15.10
C ARG A 528 94.39 72.38 -14.46
N PRO A 529 94.72 73.48 -13.75
CA PRO A 529 94.32 73.67 -12.34
C PRO A 529 93.76 75.08 -12.05
N ARG A 530 93.50 75.39 -10.77
CA ARG A 530 94.00 76.57 -9.99
C ARG A 530 92.99 77.18 -9.01
N GLU A 531 93.57 77.47 -7.85
CA GLU A 531 93.19 78.31 -6.71
C GLU A 531 92.53 79.67 -7.00
N LEU A 532 91.84 80.17 -5.96
CA LEU A 532 91.55 81.57 -5.58
C LEU A 532 90.34 82.28 -6.22
N VAL A 533 89.11 82.06 -5.69
CA VAL A 533 88.10 83.12 -5.45
C VAL A 533 87.16 82.73 -4.29
N GLU A 534 87.63 82.83 -3.05
CA GLU A 534 86.84 82.46 -1.86
C GLU A 534 85.74 83.47 -1.47
N THR A 535 85.29 84.34 -2.38
CA THR A 535 84.23 85.34 -2.09
C THR A 535 83.07 85.38 -3.10
N VAL A 536 83.11 84.58 -4.17
CA VAL A 536 82.02 84.47 -5.16
C VAL A 536 81.31 83.11 -5.09
N GLU A 537 82.03 82.04 -4.72
CA GLU A 537 81.48 80.68 -4.65
C GLU A 537 80.50 80.49 -3.49
N ALA A 538 80.70 81.17 -2.35
CA ALA A 538 79.77 81.14 -1.22
C ALA A 538 78.41 81.80 -1.54
N ALA A 539 78.35 82.74 -2.48
CA ALA A 539 77.09 83.34 -2.94
C ALA A 539 76.36 82.42 -3.93
N ARG A 540 77.10 81.78 -4.85
CA ARG A 540 76.54 80.80 -5.80
C ARG A 540 76.05 79.52 -5.11
N LEU A 541 76.73 79.07 -4.07
CA LEU A 541 76.29 77.92 -3.27
C LEU A 541 74.97 78.19 -2.53
N ARG A 542 74.70 79.43 -2.12
CA ARG A 542 73.41 79.79 -1.49
C ARG A 542 72.26 79.85 -2.49
N GLU A 543 72.49 80.33 -3.70
CA GLU A 543 71.48 80.28 -4.78
C GLU A 543 71.20 78.85 -5.23
N LEU A 544 72.21 77.99 -5.33
CA LEU A 544 72.03 76.58 -5.74
C LEU A 544 71.33 75.75 -4.67
N VAL A 545 71.64 75.95 -3.37
CA VAL A 545 70.93 75.26 -2.28
C VAL A 545 69.47 75.72 -2.19
N ALA A 546 69.18 77.01 -2.38
CA ALA A 546 67.80 77.50 -2.43
C ALA A 546 67.03 76.93 -3.64
N ALA A 547 67.67 76.80 -4.80
CA ALA A 547 67.07 76.19 -5.98
C ALA A 547 66.84 74.67 -5.81
N GLU A 548 67.75 73.97 -5.15
CA GLU A 548 67.58 72.54 -4.81
C GLU A 548 66.47 72.31 -3.78
N GLU A 549 66.33 73.19 -2.78
CA GLU A 549 65.24 73.12 -1.81
C GLU A 549 63.88 73.40 -2.47
N GLU A 550 63.77 74.41 -3.34
CA GLU A 550 62.54 74.67 -4.10
C GLU A 550 62.19 73.53 -5.07
N ALA A 551 63.18 72.88 -5.68
CA ALA A 551 62.96 71.72 -6.55
C ALA A 551 62.42 70.52 -5.76
N ARG A 552 62.96 70.24 -4.57
CA ARG A 552 62.47 69.15 -3.70
C ARG A 552 61.04 69.39 -3.21
N VAL A 553 60.67 70.64 -2.92
CA VAL A 553 59.29 70.96 -2.53
C VAL A 553 58.32 70.77 -3.70
N ARG A 554 58.73 71.11 -4.94
CA ARG A 554 57.90 70.87 -6.13
C ARG A 554 57.72 69.38 -6.42
N GLU A 555 58.78 68.59 -6.32
CA GLU A 555 58.71 67.13 -6.53
C GLU A 555 57.82 66.44 -5.49
N LEU A 556 57.89 66.87 -4.22
CA LEU A 556 56.99 66.38 -3.18
C LEU A 556 55.54 66.78 -3.44
N ALA A 557 55.28 68.03 -3.84
CA ALA A 557 53.94 68.50 -4.18
C ALA A 557 53.33 67.75 -5.38
N GLU A 558 54.12 67.49 -6.42
CA GLU A 558 53.69 66.68 -7.58
C GLU A 558 53.40 65.23 -7.17
N SER A 559 54.18 64.67 -6.25
CA SER A 559 53.96 63.31 -5.74
C SER A 559 52.69 63.21 -4.87
N GLU A 560 52.35 64.25 -4.11
CA GLU A 560 51.14 64.32 -3.30
C GLU A 560 49.89 64.53 -4.18
N GLU A 561 49.97 65.40 -5.20
CA GLU A 561 48.88 65.55 -6.17
C GLU A 561 48.63 64.26 -6.97
N ALA A 562 49.70 63.55 -7.37
CA ALA A 562 49.57 62.26 -8.04
C ALA A 562 48.92 61.19 -7.15
N ARG A 563 49.26 61.16 -5.84
CA ARG A 563 48.61 60.26 -4.87
C ARG A 563 47.13 60.57 -4.69
N LEU A 564 46.76 61.85 -4.61
CA LEU A 564 45.37 62.25 -4.45
C LEU A 564 44.53 61.91 -5.70
N ARG A 565 45.07 62.12 -6.91
CA ARG A 565 44.39 61.72 -8.16
C ARG A 565 44.20 60.21 -8.24
N ALA A 566 45.22 59.43 -7.90
CA ALA A 566 45.12 57.97 -7.89
C ALA A 566 44.08 57.44 -6.88
N LEU A 567 43.91 58.11 -5.73
CA LEU A 567 42.89 57.75 -4.75
C LEU A 567 41.48 58.08 -5.23
N VAL A 568 41.28 59.23 -5.88
CA VAL A 568 39.98 59.59 -6.46
C VAL A 568 39.59 58.64 -7.58
N GLU A 569 40.52 58.31 -8.48
CA GLU A 569 40.29 57.31 -9.54
C GLU A 569 39.99 55.92 -8.96
N ALA A 570 40.64 55.54 -7.85
CA ALA A 570 40.36 54.28 -7.16
C ALA A 570 38.97 54.26 -6.49
N GLU A 571 38.54 55.36 -5.87
CA GLU A 571 37.20 55.48 -5.30
C GLU A 571 36.10 55.47 -6.37
N GLU A 572 36.31 56.14 -7.50
CA GLU A 572 35.38 56.10 -8.63
C GLU A 572 35.30 54.70 -9.26
N ALA A 573 36.44 54.02 -9.41
CA ALA A 573 36.48 52.63 -9.87
C ALA A 573 35.80 51.66 -8.89
N ALA A 574 35.90 51.89 -7.58
CA ALA A 574 35.23 51.08 -6.57
C ALA A 574 33.70 51.27 -6.63
N ARG A 575 33.21 52.51 -6.78
CA ARG A 575 31.77 52.80 -6.92
C ARG A 575 31.17 52.19 -8.18
N LEU A 576 31.90 52.20 -9.29
CA LEU A 576 31.44 51.56 -10.53
C LEU A 576 31.37 50.04 -10.42
N ARG A 577 32.27 49.40 -9.66
CA ARG A 577 32.22 47.96 -9.37
C ARG A 577 31.03 47.60 -8.48
N GLU A 578 30.79 48.35 -7.41
CA GLU A 578 29.63 48.12 -6.55
C GLU A 578 28.30 48.28 -7.31
N LEU A 579 28.20 49.25 -8.23
CA LEU A 579 27.02 49.40 -9.08
C LEU A 579 26.86 48.24 -10.07
N ALA A 580 27.94 47.75 -10.68
CA ALA A 580 27.89 46.61 -11.60
C ALA A 580 27.49 45.31 -10.86
N GLU A 581 28.05 45.07 -9.67
CA GLU A 581 27.67 43.93 -8.82
C GLU A 581 26.21 44.01 -8.38
N ALA A 582 25.70 45.21 -8.09
CA ALA A 582 24.29 45.42 -7.76
C ALA A 582 23.35 45.17 -8.95
N GLU A 583 23.73 45.57 -10.17
CA GLU A 583 22.96 45.29 -11.39
C GLU A 583 22.95 43.80 -11.73
N GLU A 584 24.08 43.10 -11.58
CA GLU A 584 24.14 41.64 -11.77
C GLU A 584 23.30 40.89 -10.73
N ALA A 585 23.35 41.32 -9.46
CA ALA A 585 22.51 40.76 -8.40
C ALA A 585 21.01 41.00 -8.65
N ALA A 586 20.63 42.15 -9.21
CA ALA A 586 19.24 42.44 -9.58
C ALA A 586 18.76 41.54 -10.73
N ARG A 587 19.59 41.34 -11.77
CA ARG A 587 19.26 40.44 -12.89
C ARG A 587 19.12 38.98 -12.44
N LEU A 588 19.96 38.53 -11.51
CA LEU A 588 19.87 37.18 -10.94
C LEU A 588 18.59 36.98 -10.13
N ARG A 589 18.11 38.01 -9.41
CA ARG A 589 16.83 37.96 -8.69
C ARG A 589 15.64 37.92 -9.65
N GLU A 590 15.63 38.74 -10.69
CA GLU A 590 14.56 38.71 -11.70
C GLU A 590 14.49 37.36 -12.42
N LEU A 591 15.65 36.73 -12.70
CA LEU A 591 15.70 35.38 -13.27
C LEU A 591 15.18 34.31 -12.28
N ALA A 592 15.54 34.39 -11.01
CA ALA A 592 15.04 33.47 -9.98
C ALA A 592 13.52 33.59 -9.80
N GLU A 593 12.98 34.81 -9.76
CA GLU A 593 11.53 35.05 -9.68
C GLU A 593 10.81 34.54 -10.94
N ALA A 594 11.42 34.68 -12.13
CA ALA A 594 10.87 34.14 -13.37
C ALA A 594 10.88 32.60 -13.40
N GLU A 595 11.93 31.95 -12.89
CA GLU A 595 12.00 30.49 -12.76
C GLU A 595 10.98 29.95 -11.76
N GLU A 596 10.80 30.61 -10.61
CA GLU A 596 9.77 30.24 -9.63
C GLU A 596 8.36 30.40 -10.21
N ALA A 597 8.10 31.49 -10.94
CA ALA A 597 6.83 31.70 -11.63
C ALA A 597 6.58 30.65 -12.74
N ALA A 598 7.62 30.19 -13.44
CA ALA A 598 7.51 29.13 -14.43
C ALA A 598 7.18 27.77 -13.77
N ARG A 599 7.85 27.43 -12.66
CA ARG A 599 7.58 26.19 -11.91
C ARG A 599 6.16 26.14 -11.36
N LEU A 600 5.63 27.26 -10.87
CA LEU A 600 4.24 27.35 -10.40
C LEU A 600 3.23 27.16 -11.54
N ARG A 601 3.54 27.63 -12.76
CA ARG A 601 2.68 27.40 -13.92
C ARG A 601 2.70 25.95 -14.38
N GLU A 602 3.88 25.32 -14.43
CA GLU A 602 3.98 23.90 -14.77
C GLU A 602 3.26 23.00 -13.75
N LEU A 603 3.32 23.34 -12.46
CA LEU A 603 2.56 22.63 -11.42
C LEU A 603 1.05 22.82 -11.58
N ALA A 604 0.58 24.03 -11.89
CA ALA A 604 -0.84 24.28 -12.14
C ALA A 604 -1.35 23.53 -13.39
N GLU A 605 -0.57 23.52 -14.47
CA GLU A 605 -0.90 22.75 -15.69
C GLU A 605 -0.89 21.24 -15.42
N ALA A 606 0.01 20.75 -14.56
CA ALA A 606 0.04 19.34 -14.15
C ALA A 606 -1.17 18.96 -13.27
N GLU A 607 -1.60 19.84 -12.36
CA GLU A 607 -2.82 19.65 -11.56
C GLU A 607 -4.08 19.64 -12.43
N GLU A 608 -4.18 20.55 -13.41
CA GLU A 608 -5.29 20.56 -14.37
C GLU A 608 -5.30 19.29 -15.25
N ALA A 609 -4.13 18.83 -15.71
CA ALA A 609 -4.01 17.59 -16.45
C ALA A 609 -4.35 16.35 -15.62
N ALA A 610 -4.01 16.34 -14.32
CA ALA A 610 -4.37 15.26 -13.40
C ALA A 610 -5.89 15.19 -13.20
N ARG A 611 -6.55 16.33 -12.98
CA ARG A 611 -8.02 16.40 -12.85
C ARG A 611 -8.74 15.91 -14.10
N LEU A 612 -8.22 16.23 -15.29
CA LEU A 612 -8.79 15.75 -16.55
C LEU A 612 -8.63 14.23 -16.74
N ARG A 613 -7.54 13.64 -16.23
CA ARG A 613 -7.34 12.18 -16.26
C ARG A 613 -8.27 11.47 -15.29
N GLU A 614 -8.40 11.97 -14.07
CA GLU A 614 -9.34 11.41 -13.08
C GLU A 614 -10.78 11.44 -13.59
N LEU A 615 -11.19 12.53 -14.27
CA LEU A 615 -12.51 12.61 -14.91
C LEU A 615 -12.68 11.59 -16.05
N ALA A 616 -11.66 11.40 -16.89
CA ALA A 616 -11.71 10.41 -17.97
C ALA A 616 -11.77 8.96 -17.43
N GLU A 617 -10.98 8.65 -16.40
CA GLU A 617 -11.00 7.35 -15.72
C GLU A 617 -12.35 7.09 -15.03
N ALA A 618 -12.97 8.12 -14.46
CA ALA A 618 -14.31 8.02 -13.89
C ALA A 618 -15.39 7.77 -14.95
N GLU A 619 -15.30 8.40 -16.13
CA GLU A 619 -16.20 8.15 -17.27
C GLU A 619 -16.05 6.73 -17.83
N GLU A 620 -14.82 6.24 -17.96
CA GLU A 620 -14.55 4.86 -18.39
C GLU A 620 -15.05 3.83 -17.38
N ALA A 621 -14.84 4.08 -16.07
CA ALA A 621 -15.35 3.23 -15.00
C ALA A 621 -16.89 3.20 -14.96
N ALA A 622 -17.55 4.34 -15.23
CA ALA A 622 -19.01 4.39 -15.34
C ALA A 622 -19.52 3.54 -16.51
N HIS A 623 -18.88 3.62 -17.68
CA HIS A 623 -19.25 2.79 -18.83
C HIS A 623 -19.03 1.29 -18.60
N LEU A 624 -17.96 0.90 -17.91
CA LEU A 624 -17.72 -0.50 -17.55
C LEU A 624 -18.76 -1.04 -16.56
N ARG A 625 -19.21 -0.21 -15.61
CA ARG A 625 -20.29 -0.56 -14.68
C ARG A 625 -21.61 -0.77 -15.40
N GLU A 626 -21.99 0.11 -16.34
CA GLU A 626 -23.20 -0.07 -17.14
C GLU A 626 -23.18 -1.36 -17.98
N LEU A 627 -22.01 -1.72 -18.54
CA LEU A 627 -21.84 -2.97 -19.29
C LEU A 627 -21.96 -4.20 -18.38
N ALA A 628 -21.36 -4.15 -17.18
CA ALA A 628 -21.45 -5.23 -16.20
C ALA A 628 -22.89 -5.45 -15.72
N GLU A 629 -23.63 -4.37 -15.42
CA GLU A 629 -25.05 -4.44 -15.05
C GLU A 629 -25.91 -5.02 -16.18
N ALA A 630 -25.61 -4.67 -17.43
CA ALA A 630 -26.30 -5.22 -18.60
C ALA A 630 -26.02 -6.73 -18.78
N GLU A 631 -24.78 -7.18 -18.55
CA GLU A 631 -24.43 -8.60 -18.59
C GLU A 631 -25.09 -9.39 -17.46
N GLU A 632 -25.10 -8.87 -16.23
CA GLU A 632 -25.78 -9.51 -15.10
C GLU A 632 -27.29 -9.60 -15.33
N ALA A 633 -27.92 -8.56 -15.86
CA ALA A 633 -29.32 -8.57 -16.25
C ALA A 633 -29.60 -9.63 -17.34
N ALA A 634 -28.70 -9.81 -18.31
CA ALA A 634 -28.82 -10.85 -19.33
C ALA A 634 -28.68 -12.26 -18.74
N ARG A 635 -27.74 -12.47 -17.80
CA ARG A 635 -27.56 -13.75 -17.10
C ARG A 635 -28.80 -14.12 -16.28
N LEU A 636 -29.38 -13.17 -15.55
CA LEU A 636 -30.60 -13.40 -14.77
C LEU A 636 -31.81 -13.76 -15.66
N ARG A 637 -31.93 -13.14 -16.84
CA ARG A 637 -32.97 -13.50 -17.82
C ARG A 637 -32.80 -14.93 -18.34
N ASN A 638 -31.58 -15.30 -18.74
CA ASN A 638 -31.30 -16.66 -19.23
C ASN A 638 -31.55 -17.72 -18.15
N LEU A 639 -31.26 -17.41 -16.88
CA LEU A 639 -31.49 -18.32 -15.76
C LEU A 639 -33.00 -18.47 -15.48
N ALA A 640 -33.76 -17.38 -15.54
CA ALA A 640 -35.22 -17.43 -15.44
C ALA A 640 -35.86 -18.25 -16.58
N GLU A 641 -35.41 -18.07 -17.82
CA GLU A 641 -35.87 -18.87 -18.97
C GLU A 641 -35.53 -20.37 -18.81
N ALA A 642 -34.36 -20.69 -18.24
CA ALA A 642 -33.97 -22.07 -17.95
C ALA A 642 -34.83 -22.71 -16.84
N GLU A 643 -35.19 -21.95 -15.80
CA GLU A 643 -36.11 -22.40 -14.75
C GLU A 643 -37.51 -22.66 -15.30
N GLU A 644 -38.03 -21.79 -16.17
CA GLU A 644 -39.32 -21.99 -16.82
C GLU A 644 -39.31 -23.24 -17.72
N ALA A 645 -38.23 -23.46 -18.48
CA ALA A 645 -38.06 -24.66 -19.29
C ALA A 645 -37.98 -25.94 -18.44
N ALA A 646 -37.33 -25.89 -17.26
CA ALA A 646 -37.27 -27.02 -16.34
C ALA A 646 -38.66 -27.36 -15.75
N ARG A 647 -39.44 -26.36 -15.34
CA ARG A 647 -40.81 -26.56 -14.84
C ARG A 647 -41.73 -27.18 -15.89
N LEU A 648 -41.59 -26.79 -17.15
CA LEU A 648 -42.35 -27.39 -18.25
C LEU A 648 -41.98 -28.85 -18.50
N ARG A 649 -40.71 -29.23 -18.31
CA ARG A 649 -40.27 -30.63 -18.42
C ARG A 649 -40.82 -31.50 -17.27
N GLU A 650 -40.77 -31.01 -16.03
CA GLU A 650 -41.33 -31.73 -14.88
C GLU A 650 -42.84 -31.96 -15.03
N LEU A 651 -43.57 -30.95 -15.53
CA LEU A 651 -45.00 -31.09 -15.84
C LEU A 651 -45.26 -32.15 -16.93
N ALA A 652 -44.47 -32.16 -17.99
CA ALA A 652 -44.60 -33.15 -19.06
C ALA A 652 -44.29 -34.58 -18.56
N GLU A 653 -43.27 -34.75 -17.72
CA GLU A 653 -42.95 -36.04 -17.09
C GLU A 653 -44.05 -36.50 -16.13
N ALA A 654 -44.65 -35.59 -15.37
CA ALA A 654 -45.78 -35.89 -14.50
C ALA A 654 -47.03 -36.33 -15.29
N GLU A 655 -47.30 -35.72 -16.44
CA GLU A 655 -48.39 -36.12 -17.34
C GLU A 655 -48.16 -37.52 -17.93
N GLU A 656 -46.94 -37.83 -18.38
CA GLU A 656 -46.59 -39.16 -18.88
C GLU A 656 -46.70 -40.24 -17.78
N LEU A 657 -46.24 -39.95 -16.57
CA LEU A 657 -46.41 -40.84 -15.41
C LEU A 657 -47.89 -41.06 -15.04
N ALA A 658 -48.74 -40.04 -15.19
CA ALA A 658 -50.18 -40.17 -14.97
C ALA A 658 -50.83 -41.09 -16.02
N ARG A 659 -50.44 -40.97 -17.29
CA ARG A 659 -50.90 -41.87 -18.38
C ARG A 659 -50.50 -43.32 -18.13
N LEU A 660 -49.25 -43.56 -17.71
CA LEU A 660 -48.77 -44.90 -17.39
C LEU A 660 -49.54 -45.52 -16.20
N ARG A 661 -49.87 -44.71 -15.18
CA ARG A 661 -50.70 -45.15 -14.05
C ARG A 661 -52.13 -45.51 -14.46
N GLU A 662 -52.74 -44.77 -15.38
CA GLU A 662 -54.05 -45.15 -15.93
C GLU A 662 -53.99 -46.46 -16.71
N GLN A 663 -52.95 -46.66 -17.52
CA GLN A 663 -52.75 -47.92 -18.25
C GLN A 663 -52.58 -49.09 -17.28
N ALA A 664 -51.78 -48.93 -16.22
CA ALA A 664 -51.61 -49.95 -15.19
C ALA A 664 -52.93 -50.29 -14.48
N LYS A 665 -53.74 -49.28 -14.12
CA LYS A 665 -55.08 -49.51 -13.54
C LYS A 665 -56.03 -50.22 -14.50
N ALA A 666 -55.95 -49.91 -15.79
CA ALA A 666 -56.75 -50.58 -16.82
C ALA A 666 -56.33 -52.06 -17.00
N GLU A 667 -55.04 -52.37 -16.89
CA GLU A 667 -54.54 -53.75 -16.90
C GLU A 667 -54.94 -54.53 -15.64
N GLU A 668 -54.87 -53.91 -14.46
CA GLU A 668 -55.36 -54.53 -13.22
C GLU A 668 -56.86 -54.82 -13.27
N ALA A 669 -57.66 -53.89 -13.80
CA ALA A 669 -59.09 -54.11 -14.01
C ALA A 669 -59.37 -55.27 -14.98
N ARG A 670 -58.54 -55.43 -16.02
CA ARG A 670 -58.63 -56.60 -16.92
C ARG A 670 -58.29 -57.90 -16.22
N ARG A 671 -57.24 -57.93 -15.38
CA ARG A 671 -56.88 -59.12 -14.58
C ARG A 671 -57.98 -59.52 -13.59
N LEU A 672 -58.64 -58.55 -12.96
CA LEU A 672 -59.77 -58.80 -12.06
C LEU A 672 -60.97 -59.39 -12.80
N LEU A 673 -61.29 -58.89 -14.00
CA LEU A 673 -62.32 -59.49 -14.85
C LEU A 673 -61.98 -60.93 -15.25
N GLU A 674 -60.71 -61.21 -15.54
CA GLU A 674 -60.25 -62.56 -15.86
C GLU A 674 -60.38 -63.50 -14.64
N GLN A 675 -60.04 -63.03 -13.44
CA GLN A 675 -60.27 -63.78 -12.19
C GLN A 675 -61.75 -64.02 -11.88
N ASP A 676 -62.63 -63.04 -12.15
CA ASP A 676 -64.08 -63.21 -11.97
C ASP A 676 -64.65 -64.27 -12.94
N THR A 677 -64.14 -64.36 -14.17
CA THR A 677 -64.56 -65.42 -15.11
C THR A 677 -64.13 -66.81 -14.65
N ILE A 678 -62.95 -66.93 -14.02
CA ILE A 678 -62.47 -68.19 -13.43
C ILE A 678 -63.30 -68.56 -12.19
N SER A 679 -63.62 -67.58 -11.35
CA SER A 679 -64.46 -67.76 -10.15
C SER A 679 -65.90 -68.18 -10.49
N GLN A 680 -66.50 -67.65 -11.56
CA GLN A 680 -67.81 -68.12 -12.04
C GLN A 680 -67.77 -69.57 -12.54
N ALA A 681 -66.70 -69.98 -13.23
CA ALA A 681 -66.51 -71.35 -13.68
C ALA A 681 -66.32 -72.34 -12.51
N GLU A 682 -65.63 -71.94 -11.44
CA GLU A 682 -65.47 -72.74 -10.22
C GLU A 682 -66.78 -72.85 -9.41
N ARG A 683 -67.61 -71.81 -9.43
CA ARG A 683 -68.91 -71.77 -8.73
C ARG A 683 -69.97 -72.69 -9.36
N GLU A 684 -69.92 -72.89 -10.68
CA GLU A 684 -70.73 -73.91 -11.36
C GLU A 684 -70.27 -75.35 -11.05
N GLY A 685 -68.98 -75.54 -10.74
CA GLY A 685 -68.44 -76.83 -10.27
C GLY A 685 -68.92 -77.21 -8.87
N LEU A 686 -68.92 -76.26 -7.93
CA LEU A 686 -69.24 -76.48 -6.50
C LEU A 686 -70.74 -76.66 -6.20
N LEU A 687 -71.64 -76.11 -7.02
CA LEU A 687 -73.09 -76.33 -6.88
C LEU A 687 -73.52 -77.77 -7.20
N ARG A 688 -72.63 -78.59 -7.79
CA ARG A 688 -72.89 -79.99 -8.08
C ARG A 688 -72.61 -80.93 -6.90
N GLU A 689 -71.84 -80.49 -5.89
CA GLU A 689 -71.36 -81.35 -4.79
C GLU A 689 -72.05 -81.14 -3.44
N GLN A 690 -72.82 -80.06 -3.24
CA GLN A 690 -73.43 -79.75 -1.92
C GLN A 690 -74.88 -80.22 -1.72
N SER A 691 -75.27 -81.33 -2.35
CA SER A 691 -76.61 -81.92 -2.17
C SER A 691 -76.61 -83.19 -1.31
N PHE A 692 -75.80 -83.30 -0.24
CA PHE A 692 -76.01 -84.33 0.79
C PHE A 692 -75.52 -83.89 2.18
N ALA A 693 -76.33 -84.25 3.18
CA ALA A 693 -76.10 -84.24 4.63
C ALA A 693 -76.51 -82.98 5.42
N GLN A 694 -77.69 -83.11 6.03
CA GLN A 694 -78.34 -82.28 7.02
C GLN A 694 -78.53 -83.13 8.30
N VAL A 695 -78.91 -82.48 9.42
CA VAL A 695 -79.51 -83.03 10.68
C VAL A 695 -78.49 -83.34 11.79
N ASP A 696 -78.55 -82.89 13.06
CA ASP A 696 -79.51 -82.12 13.90
C ASP A 696 -78.72 -81.51 15.10
N GLN A 697 -78.90 -80.24 15.49
CA GLN A 697 -79.74 -79.71 16.58
C GLN A 697 -79.34 -80.10 18.04
N ASN A 698 -79.41 -79.30 19.11
CA ASN A 698 -79.72 -77.90 19.45
C ASN A 698 -79.72 -77.88 21.02
N VAL A 699 -79.21 -76.89 21.78
CA VAL A 699 -79.98 -75.85 22.53
C VAL A 699 -79.12 -75.33 23.74
N PRO A 700 -79.29 -74.08 24.22
CA PRO A 700 -78.22 -73.25 24.81
C PRO A 700 -78.55 -72.53 26.16
N THR A 701 -77.67 -71.58 26.55
CA THR A 701 -77.85 -70.33 27.36
C THR A 701 -77.92 -70.42 28.91
N PRO A 702 -77.76 -69.31 29.70
CA PRO A 702 -76.80 -68.17 29.68
C PRO A 702 -76.41 -67.61 31.11
N ALA A 703 -75.67 -66.47 31.15
CA ALA A 703 -75.79 -65.30 32.08
C ALA A 703 -74.76 -65.04 33.23
N VAL A 704 -73.90 -64.02 33.00
CA VAL A 704 -73.47 -62.77 33.74
C VAL A 704 -73.78 -62.58 35.26
N PRO A 705 -73.33 -61.49 35.98
CA PRO A 705 -72.04 -60.74 36.12
C PRO A 705 -71.63 -60.53 37.63
N GLY A 706 -70.49 -59.87 37.92
CA GLY A 706 -70.43 -58.90 39.05
C GLY A 706 -69.24 -58.91 40.02
N ALA A 707 -68.44 -57.83 39.92
CA ALA A 707 -67.95 -56.95 41.00
C ALA A 707 -66.80 -57.33 41.95
N ALA A 708 -65.84 -56.40 41.97
CA ALA A 708 -65.08 -55.83 43.09
C ALA A 708 -63.71 -56.42 43.45
N GLU A 709 -62.67 -55.59 43.19
CA GLU A 709 -61.57 -55.16 44.08
C GLU A 709 -60.82 -56.29 44.83
N ASP A 710 -59.51 -56.47 44.72
CA ASP A 710 -58.45 -55.49 44.91
C ASP A 710 -57.09 -56.16 44.63
N ARG A 711 -56.05 -55.35 44.51
CA ARG A 711 -54.71 -55.64 44.00
C ARG A 711 -53.87 -56.61 44.84
N SER A 712 -53.14 -57.50 44.17
CA SER A 712 -51.68 -57.69 44.35
C SER A 712 -51.10 -58.61 43.26
N GLU A 713 -50.27 -57.99 42.40
CA GLU A 713 -49.05 -58.50 41.75
C GLU A 713 -48.98 -60.00 41.35
N ASP A 714 -49.27 -60.28 40.08
CA ASP A 714 -48.88 -61.54 39.42
C ASP A 714 -47.66 -61.31 38.51
N GLU A 715 -46.60 -62.03 38.83
CA GLU A 715 -45.44 -62.32 38.00
C GLU A 715 -45.88 -63.22 36.83
N GLU A 716 -45.66 -62.81 35.58
CA GLU A 716 -45.64 -63.73 34.42
C GLU A 716 -44.42 -63.44 33.53
N GLU A 717 -43.38 -64.23 33.80
CA GLU A 717 -42.49 -64.95 32.88
C GLU A 717 -42.61 -64.63 31.37
N TYR A 718 -41.52 -64.08 30.81
CA TYR A 718 -41.24 -64.17 29.37
C TYR A 718 -39.86 -64.80 29.13
N GLU A 719 -39.91 -65.76 28.21
CA GLU A 719 -38.88 -66.69 27.74
C GLU A 719 -37.59 -65.99 27.26
N LEU A 720 -36.46 -66.43 27.81
CA LEU A 720 -35.12 -65.94 27.49
C LEU A 720 -34.66 -66.46 26.11
N VAL A 721 -35.13 -65.84 25.03
CA VAL A 721 -34.44 -65.93 23.74
C VAL A 721 -33.22 -65.02 23.88
N MET A 722 -32.05 -65.61 24.15
CA MET A 722 -30.79 -64.91 23.94
C MET A 722 -30.60 -64.72 22.43
N PRO A 723 -30.75 -63.53 21.83
CA PRO A 723 -29.88 -63.22 20.73
C PRO A 723 -28.48 -63.33 21.31
N LYS A 724 -27.66 -64.22 20.71
CA LYS A 724 -26.21 -64.17 20.84
C LYS A 724 -25.86 -62.68 20.89
N ARG A 725 -25.23 -62.22 21.98
CA ARG A 725 -24.54 -60.93 21.96
C ARG A 725 -23.85 -60.92 20.60
N ALA A 726 -24.26 -60.01 19.71
CA ALA A 726 -23.33 -59.58 18.70
C ALA A 726 -22.19 -59.04 19.58
N GLU A 727 -21.18 -59.88 19.78
CA GLU A 727 -19.83 -59.40 19.89
C GLU A 727 -19.72 -58.51 18.66
N VAL A 728 -20.02 -57.22 18.84
CA VAL A 728 -19.52 -56.19 17.94
C VAL A 728 -18.06 -56.55 17.84
N PRO A 729 -17.56 -56.93 16.65
CA PRO A 729 -16.19 -57.37 16.55
C PRO A 729 -15.37 -56.23 17.15
N ILE A 730 -14.50 -56.56 18.11
CA ILE A 730 -13.56 -55.60 18.72
C ILE A 730 -12.74 -54.90 17.61
N GLN A 731 -12.69 -55.51 16.42
CA GLN A 731 -12.14 -54.94 15.20
C GLN A 731 -12.89 -53.71 14.66
N GLU A 732 -14.17 -53.46 14.95
CA GLU A 732 -14.86 -52.24 14.49
C GLU A 732 -14.56 -51.03 15.40
N GLU A 733 -14.37 -51.23 16.71
CA GLU A 733 -13.89 -50.15 17.59
C GLU A 733 -12.38 -49.89 17.39
N GLU A 734 -11.57 -50.94 17.23
CA GLU A 734 -10.15 -50.79 16.85
C GLU A 734 -9.99 -50.18 15.43
N ALA A 735 -10.87 -50.51 14.46
CA ALA A 735 -10.83 -49.91 13.12
C ALA A 735 -11.34 -48.46 13.07
N VAL A 736 -12.18 -48.03 14.03
CA VAL A 736 -12.60 -46.64 14.15
C VAL A 736 -11.52 -45.79 14.82
N GLU A 737 -10.73 -46.35 15.74
CA GLU A 737 -9.52 -45.69 16.26
C GLU A 737 -8.37 -45.64 15.23
N GLU A 738 -8.17 -46.68 14.42
CA GLU A 738 -7.19 -46.68 13.31
C GLU A 738 -7.61 -45.77 12.14
N ALA A 739 -8.89 -45.41 12.00
CA ALA A 739 -9.36 -44.54 10.91
C ALA A 739 -9.14 -43.04 11.16
N ASN A 740 -8.79 -42.63 12.39
CA ASN A 740 -8.68 -41.22 12.77
C ASN A 740 -7.24 -40.76 13.06
N THR A 741 -6.24 -41.60 12.78
CA THR A 741 -4.83 -41.22 12.84
C THR A 741 -4.45 -40.48 11.55
N LEU A 742 -3.99 -39.23 11.68
CA LEU A 742 -3.38 -38.49 10.57
C LEU A 742 -2.22 -39.30 10.02
N TYR A 743 -2.31 -39.70 8.75
CA TYR A 743 -1.19 -40.30 8.02
C TYR A 743 -0.31 -39.18 7.47
N ILE A 744 0.83 -38.93 8.12
CA ILE A 744 1.85 -37.96 7.69
C ILE A 744 3.09 -38.75 7.27
N GLU A 745 3.34 -38.84 5.97
CA GLU A 745 4.51 -39.56 5.43
C GLU A 745 5.65 -38.62 5.02
N THR A 746 5.33 -37.35 4.70
CA THR A 746 6.29 -36.36 4.23
C THR A 746 6.22 -35.05 5.00
N GLU A 747 7.28 -34.24 4.88
CA GLU A 747 7.36 -32.88 5.44
C GLU A 747 6.30 -31.95 4.84
N ASP A 748 5.98 -32.11 3.56
CA ASP A 748 4.93 -31.35 2.87
C ASP A 748 3.55 -31.67 3.47
N ASP A 749 3.26 -32.95 3.78
CA ASP A 749 2.00 -33.34 4.42
C ASP A 749 1.84 -32.70 5.82
N ALA A 750 2.93 -32.58 6.57
CA ALA A 750 2.94 -31.93 7.87
C ALA A 750 2.63 -30.43 7.76
N LEU A 751 3.18 -29.76 6.74
CA LEU A 751 2.92 -28.35 6.46
C LEU A 751 1.47 -28.11 6.02
N ASP A 752 0.94 -28.97 5.15
CA ASP A 752 -0.44 -28.90 4.68
C ASP A 752 -1.44 -29.04 5.83
N GLU A 753 -1.20 -29.93 6.79
CA GLU A 753 -2.05 -30.09 7.97
C GLU A 753 -1.90 -28.95 8.98
N MET A 754 -0.70 -28.40 9.16
CA MET A 754 -0.53 -27.15 9.93
C MET A 754 -1.34 -26.00 9.33
N GLU A 755 -1.33 -25.88 8.00
CA GLU A 755 -2.10 -24.88 7.27
C GLU A 755 -3.61 -25.12 7.42
N ARG A 756 -4.06 -26.37 7.32
CA ARG A 756 -5.46 -26.76 7.56
C ARG A 756 -5.93 -26.34 8.96
N ILE A 757 -5.13 -26.61 9.99
CA ILE A 757 -5.46 -26.26 11.38
C ILE A 757 -5.51 -24.74 11.53
N SER A 758 -4.52 -24.02 11.01
CA SER A 758 -4.47 -22.55 11.04
C SER A 758 -5.68 -21.90 10.36
N ASN A 759 -6.00 -22.33 9.12
CA ASN A 759 -7.15 -21.82 8.36
C ASN A 759 -8.48 -22.10 9.06
N THR A 760 -8.60 -23.23 9.73
CA THR A 760 -9.80 -23.58 10.51
C THR A 760 -9.92 -22.70 11.75
N LEU A 761 -8.83 -22.42 12.47
CA LEU A 761 -8.84 -21.46 13.59
C LEU A 761 -9.26 -20.05 13.14
N ILE A 762 -8.78 -19.57 11.99
CA ILE A 762 -9.17 -18.28 11.41
C ILE A 762 -10.66 -18.28 11.10
N ARG A 763 -11.18 -19.34 10.48
CA ARG A 763 -12.61 -19.51 10.17
C ARG A 763 -13.46 -19.47 11.44
N LEU A 764 -13.09 -20.23 12.48
CA LEU A 764 -13.81 -20.26 13.75
C LEU A 764 -13.80 -18.89 14.43
N ARG A 765 -12.66 -18.19 14.42
CA ARG A 765 -12.55 -16.81 14.93
C ARG A 765 -13.47 -15.85 14.16
N GLN A 766 -13.53 -15.96 12.84
CA GLN A 766 -14.42 -15.14 12.01
C GLN A 766 -15.90 -15.46 12.25
N GLN A 767 -16.24 -16.74 12.47
CA GLN A 767 -17.58 -17.19 12.83
C GLN A 767 -18.02 -16.60 14.19
N ILE A 768 -17.13 -16.60 15.18
CA ILE A 768 -17.33 -15.93 16.47
C ILE A 768 -17.60 -14.43 16.26
N LYS A 769 -16.79 -13.72 15.47
CA LYS A 769 -16.99 -12.29 15.15
C LYS A 769 -18.35 -12.03 14.48
N ARG A 770 -18.73 -12.85 13.48
CA ARG A 770 -20.02 -12.73 12.76
C ARG A 770 -21.23 -13.02 13.63
N SER A 771 -21.08 -13.82 14.68
CA SER A 771 -22.17 -14.18 15.58
C SER A 771 -22.55 -13.11 16.61
N TYR A 772 -21.89 -11.92 16.58
CA TYR A 772 -22.17 -10.77 17.45
C TYR A 772 -22.20 -11.10 18.95
N LEU A 773 -21.35 -12.04 19.38
CA LEU A 773 -21.21 -12.38 20.80
C LEU A 773 -20.82 -11.12 21.60
N PRO A 774 -21.44 -10.89 22.79
CA PRO A 774 -21.11 -9.75 23.64
C PRO A 774 -19.67 -9.80 24.19
N GLY A 775 -19.05 -10.98 24.15
CA GLY A 775 -17.64 -11.21 24.45
C GLY A 775 -17.30 -12.70 24.33
N ILE A 776 -16.00 -13.00 24.25
CA ILE A 776 -15.50 -14.39 24.17
C ILE A 776 -15.27 -14.92 25.59
N PRO A 777 -15.86 -16.05 25.99
CA PRO A 777 -15.61 -16.68 27.29
C PRO A 777 -14.14 -17.08 27.47
N ASP A 778 -13.64 -17.00 28.71
CA ASP A 778 -12.21 -17.25 28.97
C ASP A 778 -11.80 -18.71 28.69
N HIS A 779 -12.66 -19.69 28.99
CA HIS A 779 -12.40 -21.10 28.64
C HIS A 779 -12.17 -21.29 27.14
N LEU A 780 -12.90 -20.55 26.30
CA LEU A 780 -12.75 -20.64 24.86
C LEU A 780 -11.43 -20.01 24.42
N LYS A 781 -11.06 -18.86 24.99
CA LYS A 781 -9.75 -18.24 24.73
C LYS A 781 -8.59 -19.18 25.07
N PHE A 782 -8.66 -19.88 26.20
CA PHE A 782 -7.63 -20.83 26.59
C PHE A 782 -7.48 -21.98 25.60
N MET A 783 -8.57 -22.54 25.08
CA MET A 783 -8.48 -23.60 24.06
C MET A 783 -7.88 -23.10 22.74
N PHE A 784 -8.25 -21.89 22.29
CA PHE A 784 -7.61 -21.26 21.13
C PHE A 784 -6.12 -21.03 21.36
N GLU A 785 -5.72 -20.60 22.56
CA GLU A 785 -4.32 -20.38 22.91
C GLU A 785 -3.55 -21.70 22.98
N GLU A 786 -4.16 -22.77 23.48
CA GLU A 786 -3.58 -24.11 23.56
C GLU A 786 -3.25 -24.66 22.16
N VAL A 787 -4.18 -24.57 21.20
CA VAL A 787 -3.93 -25.02 19.82
C VAL A 787 -2.78 -24.21 19.19
N VAL A 788 -2.75 -22.89 19.40
CA VAL A 788 -1.68 -22.01 18.89
C VAL A 788 -0.34 -22.34 19.52
N GLN A 789 -0.29 -22.63 20.82
CA GLN A 789 0.93 -23.05 21.50
C GLN A 789 1.44 -24.40 20.98
N THR A 790 0.55 -25.35 20.70
CA THR A 790 0.91 -26.65 20.10
C THR A 790 1.48 -26.45 18.69
N LEU A 791 0.85 -25.62 17.85
CA LEU A 791 1.37 -25.27 16.52
C LEU A 791 2.75 -24.56 16.58
N ALA A 792 2.93 -23.63 17.52
CA ALA A 792 4.20 -22.94 17.71
C ALA A 792 5.31 -23.91 18.15
N ARG A 793 4.96 -24.92 18.97
CA ARG A 793 5.89 -25.98 19.37
C ARG A 793 6.28 -26.87 18.19
N ILE A 794 5.33 -27.23 17.32
CA ILE A 794 5.59 -28.00 16.09
C ILE A 794 6.54 -27.21 15.18
N LYS A 795 6.25 -25.92 14.94
CA LYS A 795 7.09 -25.04 14.13
C LYS A 795 8.54 -24.98 14.66
N ALA A 796 8.71 -24.82 15.97
CA ALA A 796 10.04 -24.79 16.60
C ALA A 796 10.82 -26.13 16.51
N ILE A 797 10.12 -27.25 16.33
CA ILE A 797 10.73 -28.56 16.07
C ILE A 797 11.17 -28.64 14.60
N MET A 798 10.32 -28.21 13.67
CA MET A 798 10.60 -28.22 12.23
C MET A 798 11.73 -27.28 11.81
N GLU A 799 11.95 -26.17 12.52
CA GLU A 799 13.06 -25.24 12.27
C GLU A 799 14.45 -25.82 12.59
N ARG A 800 14.53 -27.00 13.23
CA ARG A 800 15.81 -27.67 13.51
C ARG A 800 16.32 -28.38 12.25
N HIS A 801 17.62 -28.28 11.97
CA HIS A 801 18.26 -28.91 10.79
C HIS A 801 17.99 -30.43 10.67
N ARG A 802 17.71 -31.12 11.78
CA ARG A 802 17.19 -32.49 11.78
C ARG A 802 16.13 -32.64 12.87
N TYR A 803 14.95 -33.12 12.50
CA TYR A 803 13.86 -33.43 13.42
C TYR A 803 13.23 -34.77 13.07
N ASP A 804 12.53 -35.36 14.03
CA ASP A 804 11.85 -36.64 13.88
C ASP A 804 10.41 -36.39 13.39
N LEU A 805 10.07 -36.96 12.24
CA LEU A 805 8.74 -36.80 11.64
C LEU A 805 7.67 -37.49 12.48
N GLU A 806 8.01 -38.55 13.20
CA GLU A 806 7.08 -39.28 14.07
C GLU A 806 6.67 -38.42 15.29
N GLU A 807 7.61 -37.63 15.85
CA GLU A 807 7.33 -36.67 16.93
C GLU A 807 6.41 -35.54 16.44
N VAL A 808 6.64 -35.04 15.22
CA VAL A 808 5.81 -34.00 14.59
C VAL A 808 4.40 -34.54 14.30
N ALA A 809 4.27 -35.77 13.81
CA ALA A 809 2.98 -36.39 13.51
C ALA A 809 2.11 -36.57 14.77
N ILE A 810 2.70 -36.98 15.89
CA ILE A 810 1.97 -37.11 17.17
C ILE A 810 1.47 -35.74 17.65
N LEU A 811 2.32 -34.70 17.56
CA LEU A 811 1.93 -33.34 17.97
C LEU A 811 0.88 -32.74 17.03
N LEU A 812 0.93 -33.05 15.74
CA LEU A 812 -0.09 -32.63 14.78
C LEU A 812 -1.44 -33.30 15.03
N GLN A 813 -1.43 -34.59 15.37
CA GLN A 813 -2.64 -35.29 15.79
C GLN A 813 -3.24 -34.64 17.04
N ASP A 814 -2.41 -34.31 18.04
CA ASP A 814 -2.85 -33.63 19.26
C ASP A 814 -3.46 -32.25 18.94
N ALA A 815 -2.79 -31.45 18.10
CA ALA A 815 -3.30 -30.16 17.64
C ALA A 815 -4.63 -30.29 16.88
N SER A 816 -4.78 -31.32 16.04
CA SER A 816 -6.03 -31.59 15.31
C SER A 816 -7.16 -31.97 16.28
N ASN A 817 -6.89 -32.82 17.26
CA ASN A 817 -7.88 -33.21 18.27
C ASN A 817 -8.31 -32.01 19.13
N GLN A 818 -7.36 -31.16 19.53
CA GLN A 818 -7.62 -29.91 20.26
C GLN A 818 -8.47 -28.93 19.42
N LEU A 819 -8.20 -28.84 18.12
CA LEU A 819 -8.98 -28.02 17.20
C LEU A 819 -10.43 -28.53 17.08
N ASP A 820 -10.64 -29.83 16.91
CA ASP A 820 -11.98 -30.43 16.80
C ASP A 820 -12.80 -30.22 18.09
N GLU A 821 -12.16 -30.31 19.25
CA GLU A 821 -12.80 -29.99 20.53
C GLU A 821 -13.15 -28.49 20.62
N THR A 822 -12.23 -27.63 20.20
CA THR A 822 -12.42 -26.17 20.17
C THR A 822 -13.58 -25.78 19.25
N GLU A 823 -13.70 -26.40 18.07
CA GLU A 823 -14.80 -26.20 17.13
C GLU A 823 -16.14 -26.57 17.77
N ARG A 824 -16.25 -27.77 18.33
CA ARG A 824 -17.49 -28.25 18.99
C ARG A 824 -17.93 -27.34 20.13
N VAL A 825 -17.00 -26.88 20.95
CA VAL A 825 -17.32 -25.96 22.06
C VAL A 825 -17.68 -24.58 21.53
N THR A 826 -17.01 -24.08 20.50
CA THR A 826 -17.33 -22.80 19.85
C THR A 826 -18.77 -22.79 19.35
N GLU A 827 -19.18 -23.81 18.60
CA GLU A 827 -20.55 -23.94 18.10
C GLU A 827 -21.57 -24.00 19.23
N ARG A 828 -21.27 -24.76 20.29
CA ARG A 828 -22.12 -24.85 21.48
C ARG A 828 -22.24 -23.50 22.18
N VAL A 829 -21.16 -22.74 22.33
CA VAL A 829 -21.15 -21.41 22.94
C VAL A 829 -21.98 -20.42 22.11
N ILE A 830 -21.83 -20.42 20.79
CA ILE A 830 -22.62 -19.58 19.90
C ILE A 830 -24.12 -19.93 20.02
N SER A 831 -24.45 -21.21 19.92
CA SER A 831 -25.82 -21.70 20.02
C SER A 831 -26.45 -21.35 21.38
N THR A 832 -25.76 -21.64 22.48
CA THR A 832 -26.25 -21.34 23.83
C THR A 832 -26.40 -19.84 24.09
N CYS A 833 -25.51 -18.99 23.55
CA CYS A 833 -25.67 -17.54 23.64
C CYS A 833 -26.94 -17.07 22.91
N GLN A 834 -27.19 -17.55 21.69
CA GLN A 834 -28.38 -17.19 20.91
C GLN A 834 -29.67 -17.66 21.60
N LEU A 835 -29.66 -18.87 22.17
CA LEU A 835 -30.77 -19.40 22.94
C LEU A 835 -31.00 -18.59 24.23
N ALA A 836 -29.94 -18.24 24.95
CA ALA A 836 -30.01 -17.38 26.15
C ALA A 836 -30.60 -16.01 25.82
N GLU A 837 -30.14 -15.37 24.75
CA GLU A 837 -30.64 -14.07 24.32
C GLU A 837 -32.13 -14.16 23.97
N GLY A 838 -32.53 -15.16 23.18
CA GLY A 838 -33.93 -15.39 22.81
C GLY A 838 -34.82 -15.63 24.04
N ALA A 839 -34.37 -16.46 24.98
CA ALA A 839 -35.09 -16.75 26.21
C ALA A 839 -35.24 -15.51 27.11
N ILE A 840 -34.17 -14.72 27.28
CA ILE A 840 -34.20 -13.44 28.02
C ILE A 840 -35.17 -12.46 27.35
N GLN A 841 -35.12 -12.32 26.02
CA GLN A 841 -36.03 -11.42 25.28
C GLN A 841 -37.50 -11.82 25.42
N TYR A 842 -37.80 -13.13 25.36
CA TYR A 842 -39.15 -13.65 25.54
C TYR A 842 -39.68 -13.38 26.95
N THR A 843 -38.93 -13.80 27.97
CA THR A 843 -39.33 -13.72 29.38
C THR A 843 -39.40 -12.27 29.89
N ASN A 844 -38.61 -11.36 29.32
CA ASN A 844 -38.63 -9.93 29.66
C ASN A 844 -40.00 -9.27 29.44
N ARG A 845 -40.84 -9.81 28.54
CA ARG A 845 -42.23 -9.33 28.32
C ARG A 845 -43.10 -9.49 29.58
N TYR A 846 -42.80 -10.49 30.40
CA TYR A 846 -43.55 -10.84 31.61
C TYR A 846 -42.90 -10.29 32.90
N ARG A 847 -41.78 -9.56 32.78
CA ARG A 847 -40.99 -9.03 33.91
C ARG A 847 -41.79 -8.16 34.88
N ARG A 848 -42.78 -7.41 34.39
CA ARG A 848 -43.64 -6.55 35.23
C ARG A 848 -44.78 -7.32 35.93
N GLN A 849 -45.11 -8.49 35.42
CA GLN A 849 -46.29 -9.26 35.85
C GLN A 849 -45.95 -10.26 36.96
N ASN A 850 -44.71 -10.77 36.99
CA ASN A 850 -44.28 -11.73 38.01
C ASN A 850 -42.95 -11.31 38.66
N ARG A 851 -42.97 -11.16 40.00
CA ARG A 851 -41.80 -10.76 40.80
C ARG A 851 -40.68 -11.79 40.73
N GLN A 852 -41.01 -13.08 40.72
CA GLN A 852 -40.05 -14.18 40.67
C GLN A 852 -39.31 -14.22 39.32
N VAL A 853 -40.05 -13.98 38.22
CA VAL A 853 -39.46 -13.84 36.87
C VAL A 853 -38.50 -12.66 36.80
N ASN A 854 -38.83 -11.53 37.43
CA ASN A 854 -37.93 -10.37 37.48
C ASN A 854 -36.62 -10.66 38.23
N GLU A 855 -36.68 -11.39 39.35
CA GLU A 855 -35.49 -11.78 40.11
C GLU A 855 -34.60 -12.73 39.30
N LEU A 856 -35.18 -13.76 38.67
CA LEU A 856 -34.45 -14.70 37.81
C LEU A 856 -33.84 -14.03 36.58
N LEU A 857 -34.57 -13.11 35.92
CA LEU A 857 -34.05 -12.38 34.76
C LEU A 857 -32.92 -11.42 35.12
N THR A 858 -32.95 -10.79 36.29
CA THR A 858 -31.84 -9.95 36.72
C THR A 858 -30.57 -10.79 36.97
N LEU A 859 -30.71 -12.01 37.48
CA LEU A 859 -29.58 -12.95 37.60
C LEU A 859 -29.10 -13.44 36.23
N ALA A 860 -30.02 -13.78 35.31
CA ALA A 860 -29.70 -14.19 33.95
C ALA A 860 -28.98 -13.07 33.15
N GLU A 861 -29.43 -11.83 33.28
CA GLU A 861 -28.77 -10.65 32.67
C GLU A 861 -27.37 -10.43 33.26
N GLN A 862 -27.17 -10.73 34.55
CA GLN A 862 -25.87 -10.62 35.21
C GLN A 862 -24.91 -11.70 34.72
N SER A 863 -25.34 -12.96 34.66
CA SER A 863 -24.52 -14.07 34.14
C SER A 863 -24.22 -13.91 32.65
N PHE A 864 -25.18 -13.40 31.85
CA PHE A 864 -24.96 -13.09 30.44
C PHE A 864 -23.87 -12.02 30.23
N ARG A 865 -23.83 -10.99 31.08
CA ARG A 865 -22.75 -9.97 31.07
C ARG A 865 -21.40 -10.53 31.53
N GLN A 866 -21.41 -11.55 32.38
CA GLN A 866 -20.21 -12.26 32.81
C GLN A 866 -19.76 -13.31 31.79
N LEU A 867 -20.40 -13.40 30.62
CA LEU A 867 -20.12 -14.37 29.55
C LEU A 867 -20.37 -15.83 29.96
N ALA A 868 -21.15 -16.06 31.02
CA ALA A 868 -21.59 -17.37 31.47
C ALA A 868 -22.91 -17.76 30.79
N PHE A 869 -22.86 -17.98 29.47
CA PHE A 869 -24.06 -18.16 28.63
C PHE A 869 -24.91 -19.38 29.00
N ALA A 870 -24.28 -20.48 29.42
CA ALA A 870 -25.01 -21.68 29.85
C ALA A 870 -25.84 -21.44 31.12
N GLU A 871 -25.29 -20.73 32.10
CA GLU A 871 -25.99 -20.35 33.33
C GLU A 871 -27.07 -19.31 33.05
N ALA A 872 -26.78 -18.33 32.18
CA ALA A 872 -27.76 -17.34 31.72
C ALA A 872 -28.96 -18.00 31.02
N TYR A 873 -28.71 -19.00 30.17
CA TYR A 873 -29.75 -19.76 29.50
C TYR A 873 -30.62 -20.54 30.51
N GLN A 874 -30.00 -21.26 31.45
CA GLN A 874 -30.74 -22.00 32.48
C GLN A 874 -31.64 -21.10 33.32
N LEU A 875 -31.12 -19.96 33.80
CA LEU A 875 -31.90 -19.00 34.58
C LEU A 875 -33.04 -18.36 33.77
N ALA A 876 -32.84 -18.15 32.47
CA ALA A 876 -33.86 -17.64 31.57
C ALA A 876 -34.94 -18.70 31.27
N GLU A 877 -34.57 -19.97 31.11
CA GLU A 877 -35.51 -21.09 30.97
C GLU A 877 -36.31 -21.32 32.26
N ASP A 878 -35.68 -21.25 33.44
CA ASP A 878 -36.38 -21.31 34.72
C ASP A 878 -37.43 -20.18 34.84
N ALA A 879 -37.08 -18.97 34.38
CA ALA A 879 -38.01 -17.85 34.32
C ALA A 879 -39.16 -18.12 33.33
N ARG A 880 -38.89 -18.81 32.22
CA ARG A 880 -39.91 -19.24 31.23
C ARG A 880 -40.85 -20.29 31.81
N LEU A 881 -40.32 -21.30 32.50
CA LEU A 881 -41.10 -22.36 33.15
C LEU A 881 -42.04 -21.81 34.23
N VAL A 882 -41.63 -20.73 34.92
CA VAL A 882 -42.49 -20.01 35.88
C VAL A 882 -43.66 -19.30 35.18
N ILE A 883 -43.52 -18.92 33.91
CA ILE A 883 -44.58 -18.27 33.11
C ILE A 883 -45.52 -19.31 32.50
N GLU A 884 -44.96 -20.36 31.89
CA GLU A 884 -45.74 -21.38 31.16
C GLU A 884 -46.32 -22.46 32.07
N GLY A 885 -45.80 -22.61 33.30
CA GLY A 885 -46.11 -23.72 34.18
C GLY A 885 -45.36 -24.98 33.72
N ALA A 886 -44.74 -25.70 34.66
CA ALA A 886 -43.90 -26.85 34.35
C ALA A 886 -44.65 -27.88 33.48
N SER A 887 -44.30 -27.91 32.19
CA SER A 887 -44.66 -28.99 31.27
C SER A 887 -43.35 -29.62 30.83
N PRO A 888 -43.02 -30.83 31.28
CA PRO A 888 -41.88 -31.56 30.75
C PRO A 888 -42.26 -32.09 29.36
N GLN A 889 -41.33 -31.99 28.41
CA GLN A 889 -41.40 -32.53 27.04
C GLN A 889 -42.20 -31.68 26.03
N GLU A 890 -41.58 -30.63 25.49
CA GLU A 890 -41.73 -30.35 24.06
C GLU A 890 -40.34 -30.18 23.44
N GLU A 891 -40.13 -31.00 22.41
CA GLU A 891 -38.90 -31.35 21.75
C GLU A 891 -38.27 -30.17 20.99
N GLU A 892 -36.93 -30.09 21.07
CA GLU A 892 -35.87 -29.60 20.17
C GLU A 892 -36.16 -29.03 18.75
N THR A 893 -37.36 -28.60 18.40
CA THR A 893 -37.66 -28.13 17.04
C THR A 893 -38.37 -26.78 17.05
N GLY A 894 -37.65 -25.77 16.56
CA GLY A 894 -38.29 -24.66 15.86
C GLY A 894 -38.00 -23.24 16.32
N TRP A 895 -36.73 -22.83 16.43
CA TRP A 895 -36.38 -21.40 16.35
C TRP A 895 -35.08 -21.16 15.56
N LEU A 896 -35.09 -21.48 14.26
CA LEU A 896 -34.21 -20.82 13.30
C LEU A 896 -34.91 -19.53 12.82
N LEU A 897 -34.17 -18.42 12.85
CA LEU A 897 -34.62 -17.11 12.39
C LEU A 897 -35.36 -17.22 11.04
N ARG A 898 -36.60 -16.72 11.00
CA ARG A 898 -37.35 -16.56 9.76
C ARG A 898 -36.60 -15.56 8.87
N ARG A 899 -35.93 -16.05 7.81
CA ARG A 899 -35.40 -15.19 6.73
C ARG A 899 -36.51 -14.24 6.28
N LYS A 900 -36.22 -12.94 6.35
CA LYS A 900 -37.08 -11.88 5.83
C LYS A 900 -37.24 -12.12 4.32
N LYS A 901 -38.45 -12.46 3.87
CA LYS A 901 -38.80 -12.37 2.45
C LYS A 901 -38.65 -10.89 2.06
N LYS A 902 -37.79 -10.62 1.06
CA LYS A 902 -37.72 -9.32 0.40
C LYS A 902 -39.12 -9.00 -0.14
N GLY A 903 -39.67 -7.89 0.32
CA GLY A 903 -40.72 -7.14 -0.38
C GLY A 903 -40.05 -6.03 -1.16
#